data_AF-A0A0F4ZG43-F1
#
_entry.id   AF-A0A0F4ZG43-F1
#
_cell.length_a   1.000
_cell.length_b   1.000
_cell.length_c   1.000
_cell.angle_alpha   90.00
_cell.angle_beta   90.00
_cell.angle_gamma   90.00
#
_symmetry.space_group_name_H-M   'P 1'
#
loop_
_entity.id
_entity.type
_entity.pdbx_description
1 polymer ?
#
loop_
_entity_poly.entity_id
_entity_poly.type
_entity_poly.pdbx_seq_one_letter_code
_entity_poly.pdbx_strand_id
1 'polypeptide(L)'
;MPTAVVKPRNSPEAYRPTVTRTDGQRPACLVNASVTYCGNNQIYAFGGFDQYTDEVYNHVLCLDLVSKQWRLVDNYGDIPGVRMGHTATLYQGDKLLVFGGENEHRTHLSDLIIFDLTTAHWRKPHVNGPIPRGRARHAAVLHEDKLFIIGGICGRTNVVLDDICFLDLKTFTWSRTWKFVDRFDHSAYIWNDRVWVYGGMSDDMDKSGDLWWFDMKGNPAFKSPPRIGVERQAVMSPTRRGIFLSQSPQVVGSSGYAANSRSAQVLPSQYRGVKAPAPAPGIVSTLKSVSGPGIPLQGQGTHFHLFSGGTLLDFQTPAFTITSGHCTLSAFDLTTFRWQRLAEGHEIYKPGYRWHYCAMNAEGTKAWLLGCESEIERNNGAVGPEEFLSDIMEIDLHRYGCLGVNSAPQTTTYRSSPIIASRPDEQPSRGLGIDLSMMFDQPPEKGSGADFVITALAEESDDVDMGSAASPSQTHRSWSNEEESVSRPIHVHSLILKARWPHFTRLYNSKMAEFQTKHMHIREPYTVVRAFLLYLYTDSLFIDPEGTPMTPSTISGMLIMANMYDIAHLRHLCVNRLGKEIDVPSACVIWYSAGLANEEWLRKRAAMFCLEHWGRVVRSEGFMQLPHDALVELSQEVDTEGRVLGGDEVEMAEGYGGSRYGYRGARQGSTSSQHTVMEEVEEEDGGVE
;
A
#
# COMPACT_ATOMS: atom_id res chain seq x y z
N MET A 1 -42.83 4.68 37.57
CA MET A 1 -41.37 4.61 37.40
C MET A 1 -40.96 3.18 37.11
N PRO A 2 -40.36 2.90 35.95
CA PRO A 2 -39.51 1.73 35.79
C PRO A 2 -38.09 2.16 35.36
N THR A 3 -37.18 1.95 36.30
CA THR A 3 -35.76 1.58 36.17
C THR A 3 -35.08 1.70 34.81
N ALA A 4 -34.16 2.65 34.72
CA ALA A 4 -33.15 2.76 33.66
C ALA A 4 -32.25 1.51 33.64
N VAL A 5 -32.18 0.86 32.48
CA VAL A 5 -31.20 -0.18 32.20
C VAL A 5 -29.84 0.52 32.04
N VAL A 6 -28.96 0.31 33.02
CA VAL A 6 -27.54 0.69 32.93
C VAL A 6 -26.92 -0.18 31.84
N LYS A 7 -26.67 0.39 30.66
CA LYS A 7 -25.85 -0.25 29.62
C LYS A 7 -24.45 -0.50 30.20
N PRO A 8 -23.86 -1.69 30.00
CA PRO A 8 -22.48 -1.93 30.40
C PRO A 8 -21.57 -1.01 29.57
N ARG A 9 -20.87 -0.10 30.25
CA ARG A 9 -19.70 0.59 29.72
C ARG A 9 -18.61 -0.45 29.55
N ASN A 10 -18.34 -0.86 28.30
CA ASN A 10 -17.05 -1.31 27.76
C ASN A 10 -17.24 -2.20 26.52
N SER A 11 -17.85 -1.66 25.46
CA SER A 11 -17.42 -2.03 24.10
C SER A 11 -16.26 -1.10 23.74
N PRO A 12 -15.10 -1.58 23.28
CA PRO A 12 -14.04 -0.70 22.81
C PRO A 12 -14.58 0.12 21.64
N GLU A 13 -14.60 1.44 21.79
CA GLU A 13 -15.10 2.38 20.80
C GLU A 13 -14.28 2.21 19.51
N ALA A 14 -14.95 2.01 18.37
CA ALA A 14 -14.29 1.85 17.08
C ALA A 14 -13.34 3.05 16.84
N TYR A 15 -12.07 2.77 16.52
CA TYR A 15 -11.06 3.82 16.30
C TYR A 15 -11.56 4.83 15.26
N ARG A 16 -11.72 6.08 15.71
CA ARG A 16 -12.05 7.22 14.85
C ARG A 16 -10.97 8.28 14.99
N PRO A 17 -10.33 8.70 13.89
CA PRO A 17 -9.38 9.79 13.90
C PRO A 17 -9.97 11.05 14.54
N THR A 18 -9.20 11.67 15.44
CA THR A 18 -9.63 12.89 16.14
C THR A 18 -9.14 14.12 15.39
N VAL A 19 -10.06 15.04 15.09
CA VAL A 19 -9.72 16.37 14.56
C VAL A 19 -9.34 17.28 15.72
N THR A 20 -8.18 17.93 15.60
CA THR A 20 -7.67 18.88 16.58
C THR A 20 -7.48 20.23 15.92
N ARG A 21 -7.99 21.29 16.55
CA ARG A 21 -7.74 22.66 16.11
C ARG A 21 -6.30 23.05 16.46
N THR A 22 -5.63 23.68 15.52
CA THR A 22 -4.28 24.23 15.66
C THR A 22 -4.36 25.69 16.08
N ASP A 23 -3.39 26.15 16.88
CA ASP A 23 -3.27 27.57 17.20
C ASP A 23 -1.93 28.16 16.71
N GLY A 24 -1.68 29.41 17.09
CA GLY A 24 -0.51 30.17 16.66
C GLY A 24 -0.77 30.93 15.36
N GLN A 25 0.19 30.87 14.44
CA GLN A 25 0.02 31.44 13.12
C GLN A 25 -1.10 30.73 12.36
N ARG A 26 -1.84 31.45 11.52
CA ARG A 26 -2.97 30.89 10.77
C ARG A 26 -2.57 30.85 9.30
N PRO A 27 -2.09 29.70 8.79
CA PRO A 27 -1.82 29.57 7.36
C PRO A 27 -3.12 29.80 6.59
N ALA A 28 -3.08 30.56 5.50
CA ALA A 28 -4.19 30.56 4.56
C ALA A 28 -4.45 29.15 4.04
N CYS A 29 -5.64 28.90 3.50
CA CYS A 29 -5.92 27.70 2.72
C CYS A 29 -5.19 27.77 1.38
N LEU A 30 -3.89 27.52 1.45
CA LEU A 30 -3.00 27.53 0.30
C LEU A 30 -3.38 26.40 -0.65
N VAL A 31 -3.18 26.61 -1.93
CA VAL A 31 -3.26 25.59 -2.97
C VAL A 31 -1.90 25.47 -3.64
N ASN A 32 -1.52 24.24 -3.97
CA ASN A 32 -0.22 23.92 -4.57
C ASN A 32 0.98 24.41 -3.74
N ALA A 33 0.84 24.53 -2.41
CA ALA A 33 1.98 24.62 -1.51
C ALA A 33 2.66 23.26 -1.39
N SER A 34 3.92 23.26 -0.95
CA SER A 34 4.55 22.02 -0.48
C SER A 34 4.29 21.83 1.00
N VAL A 35 3.93 20.61 1.41
CA VAL A 35 3.75 20.23 2.82
C VAL A 35 4.52 18.93 3.06
N THR A 36 5.48 18.96 3.98
CA THR A 36 6.43 17.85 4.17
C THR A 36 6.68 17.59 5.65
N TYR A 37 6.52 16.35 6.08
CA TYR A 37 6.96 15.91 7.39
C TYR A 37 8.49 15.84 7.43
N CYS A 38 9.10 16.52 8.41
CA CYS A 38 10.55 16.74 8.47
C CYS A 38 11.21 16.01 9.66
N GLY A 39 10.54 15.03 10.26
CA GLY A 39 11.00 14.40 11.50
C GLY A 39 10.72 15.27 12.74
N ASN A 40 11.12 14.78 13.91
CA ASN A 40 10.96 15.48 15.20
C ASN A 40 9.55 16.03 15.46
N ASN A 41 8.52 15.34 14.97
CA ASN A 41 7.12 15.77 15.07
C ASN A 41 6.86 17.15 14.46
N GLN A 42 7.54 17.50 13.36
CA GLN A 42 7.38 18.77 12.67
C GLN A 42 6.95 18.58 11.21
N ILE A 43 5.95 19.37 10.79
CA ILE A 43 5.54 19.50 9.40
C ILE A 43 5.91 20.91 8.94
N TYR A 44 6.58 21.01 7.80
CA TYR A 44 6.87 22.28 7.16
C TYR A 44 5.97 22.48 5.95
N ALA A 45 5.42 23.69 5.83
CA ALA A 45 4.69 24.14 4.67
C ALA A 45 5.42 25.32 4.03
N PHE A 46 5.53 25.32 2.70
CA PHE A 46 6.24 26.38 1.98
C PHE A 46 5.53 26.75 0.67
N GLY A 47 5.45 28.07 0.44
CA GLY A 47 4.87 28.68 -0.75
C GLY A 47 3.38 28.39 -0.95
N GLY A 48 2.94 28.33 -2.20
CA GLY A 48 1.52 28.13 -2.56
C GLY A 48 0.78 29.43 -2.86
N PHE A 49 -0.42 29.30 -3.40
CA PHE A 49 -1.31 30.42 -3.69
C PHE A 49 -2.53 30.40 -2.77
N ASP A 50 -2.95 31.56 -2.28
CA ASP A 50 -4.17 31.72 -1.51
C ASP A 50 -5.40 31.52 -2.41
N GLN A 51 -6.28 30.57 -2.08
CA GLN A 51 -7.47 30.32 -2.88
C GLN A 51 -8.46 31.50 -2.90
N TYR A 52 -8.41 32.41 -1.92
CA TYR A 52 -9.37 33.49 -1.77
C TYR A 52 -8.83 34.85 -2.19
N THR A 53 -7.54 35.12 -1.93
CA THR A 53 -6.92 36.41 -2.26
C THR A 53 -6.11 36.40 -3.57
N ASP A 54 -5.85 35.22 -4.15
CA ASP A 54 -4.97 35.01 -5.31
C ASP A 54 -3.51 35.46 -5.05
N GLU A 55 -3.14 35.67 -3.78
CA GLU A 55 -1.76 36.01 -3.40
C GLU A 55 -0.88 34.75 -3.40
N VAL A 56 0.31 34.86 -4.00
CA VAL A 56 1.31 33.78 -3.99
C VAL A 56 2.32 34.07 -2.89
N TYR A 57 2.60 33.09 -2.04
CA TYR A 57 3.50 33.24 -0.91
C TYR A 57 4.87 32.58 -1.13
N ASN A 58 5.84 32.99 -0.32
CA ASN A 58 7.12 32.31 -0.08
C ASN A 58 7.38 32.09 1.42
N HIS A 59 6.32 32.14 2.24
CA HIS A 59 6.45 31.93 3.68
C HIS A 59 6.84 30.49 4.00
N VAL A 60 7.67 30.33 5.04
CA VAL A 60 7.98 29.03 5.64
C VAL A 60 7.20 28.92 6.94
N LEU A 61 6.26 27.99 6.99
CA LEU A 61 5.44 27.72 8.16
C LEU A 61 5.84 26.36 8.73
N CYS A 62 5.93 26.26 10.04
CA CYS A 62 6.22 25.02 10.75
C CYS A 62 5.08 24.72 11.72
N LEU A 63 4.49 23.53 11.59
CA LEU A 63 3.56 22.96 12.55
C LEU A 63 4.31 22.01 13.48
N ASP A 64 4.28 22.30 14.77
CA ASP A 64 4.68 21.35 15.81
C ASP A 64 3.50 20.42 16.11
N LEU A 65 3.68 19.12 15.88
CA LEU A 65 2.64 18.11 16.08
C LEU A 65 2.44 17.71 17.53
N VAL A 66 3.33 18.10 18.46
CA VAL A 66 3.15 17.88 19.90
C VAL A 66 2.29 19.00 20.47
N SER A 67 2.68 20.26 20.24
CA SER A 67 1.93 21.41 20.75
C SER A 67 0.74 21.80 19.88
N LYS A 68 0.64 21.25 18.66
CA LYS A 68 -0.36 21.61 17.64
C LYS A 68 -0.36 23.11 17.30
N GLN A 69 0.82 23.72 17.30
CA GLN A 69 1.00 25.14 17.04
C GLN A 69 1.72 25.37 15.72
N TRP A 70 1.17 26.26 14.90
CA TRP A 70 1.82 26.81 13.73
C TRP A 70 2.69 28.00 14.12
N ARG A 71 3.88 28.07 13.53
CA ARG A 71 4.76 29.24 13.61
C ARG A 71 5.28 29.64 12.24
N LEU A 72 5.42 30.94 12.03
CA LEU A 72 6.20 31.50 10.93
C LEU A 72 7.67 31.32 11.27
N VAL A 73 8.44 30.73 10.36
CA VAL A 73 9.86 30.46 10.57
C VAL A 73 10.65 31.64 10.06
N ASP A 74 11.32 32.34 10.98
CA ASP A 74 12.36 33.31 10.62
C ASP A 74 13.45 32.58 9.86
N ASN A 75 13.67 32.99 8.61
CA ASN A 75 14.61 32.36 7.70
C ASN A 75 15.51 33.38 7.01
N TYR A 76 16.68 32.92 6.57
CA TYR A 76 17.77 33.77 6.13
C TYR A 76 18.46 33.22 4.87
N GLY A 77 19.37 33.99 4.28
CA GLY A 77 20.16 33.56 3.12
C GLY A 77 19.48 33.84 1.78
N ASP A 78 19.60 32.91 0.84
CA ASP A 78 19.08 33.04 -0.53
C ASP A 78 17.57 32.77 -0.58
N ILE A 79 16.78 33.60 0.10
CA ILE A 79 15.32 33.39 0.24
C ILE A 79 14.68 33.33 -1.15
N PRO A 80 13.96 32.24 -1.48
CA PRO A 80 13.27 32.10 -2.74
C PRO A 80 12.16 33.15 -2.92
N GLY A 81 11.95 33.58 -4.16
CA GLY A 81 10.72 34.31 -4.53
C GLY A 81 9.47 33.45 -4.40
N VAL A 82 8.30 34.12 -4.43
CA VAL A 82 6.98 33.51 -4.35
C VAL A 82 6.79 32.43 -5.42
N ARG A 83 6.22 31.29 -5.01
CA ARG A 83 6.06 30.14 -5.91
C ARG A 83 4.96 29.18 -5.46
N MET A 84 4.31 28.56 -6.43
CA MET A 84 3.31 27.50 -6.25
C MET A 84 3.60 26.31 -7.17
N GLY A 85 3.06 25.14 -6.86
CA GLY A 85 3.22 23.92 -7.67
C GLY A 85 4.66 23.41 -7.74
N HIS A 86 5.50 23.79 -6.78
CA HIS A 86 6.84 23.24 -6.62
C HIS A 86 6.78 21.95 -5.80
N THR A 87 7.87 21.19 -5.82
CA THR A 87 8.03 20.04 -4.91
C THR A 87 9.00 20.40 -3.80
N ALA A 88 8.78 19.84 -2.62
CA ALA A 88 9.75 19.85 -1.52
C ALA A 88 10.01 18.39 -1.09
N THR A 89 11.27 18.01 -0.98
CA THR A 89 11.67 16.65 -0.61
C THR A 89 12.69 16.70 0.52
N LEU A 90 12.41 15.97 1.61
CA LEU A 90 13.32 15.85 2.75
C LEU A 90 14.57 15.05 2.33
N TYR A 91 15.74 15.62 2.57
CA TYR A 91 17.05 15.03 2.33
C TYR A 91 17.86 14.99 3.62
N GLN A 92 18.44 13.82 3.92
CA GLN A 92 19.29 13.59 5.11
C GLN A 92 18.66 13.93 6.47
N GLY A 93 17.33 14.16 6.51
CA GLY A 93 16.58 14.48 7.72
C GLY A 93 16.70 15.93 8.19
N ASP A 94 17.55 16.73 7.55
CA ASP A 94 17.87 18.10 8.00
C ASP A 94 17.78 19.15 6.87
N LYS A 95 17.47 18.74 5.64
CA LYS A 95 17.36 19.65 4.48
C LYS A 95 16.11 19.40 3.68
N LEU A 96 15.43 20.47 3.26
CA LEU A 96 14.36 20.41 2.26
C LEU A 96 14.92 20.85 0.91
N LEU A 97 14.84 19.96 -0.07
CA LEU A 97 15.16 20.23 -1.46
C LEU A 97 13.91 20.75 -2.16
N VAL A 98 13.91 22.02 -2.57
CA VAL A 98 12.81 22.64 -3.29
C VAL A 98 13.18 22.78 -4.76
N PHE A 99 12.37 22.21 -5.64
CA PHE A 99 12.60 22.29 -7.09
C PHE A 99 11.39 22.85 -7.84
N GLY A 100 11.68 23.78 -8.75
CA GLY A 100 10.72 24.34 -9.69
C GLY A 100 9.58 25.15 -9.08
N GLY A 101 8.40 25.01 -9.66
CA GLY A 101 7.20 25.79 -9.37
C GLY A 101 6.89 26.86 -10.42
N GLU A 102 5.81 27.59 -10.21
CA GLU A 102 5.40 28.75 -10.98
C GLU A 102 5.37 29.97 -10.05
N ASN A 103 5.93 31.10 -10.50
CA ASN A 103 5.90 32.35 -9.75
C ASN A 103 4.64 33.20 -10.10
N GLU A 104 4.47 34.33 -9.41
CA GLU A 104 3.38 35.30 -9.65
C GLU A 104 3.27 35.81 -11.11
N HIS A 105 4.36 35.73 -11.88
CA HIS A 105 4.40 36.12 -13.29
C HIS A 105 4.13 34.96 -14.26
N ARG A 106 3.56 33.85 -13.77
CA ARG A 106 3.28 32.62 -14.54
C ARG A 106 4.52 32.04 -15.23
N THR A 107 5.69 32.29 -14.64
CA THR A 107 6.96 31.78 -15.13
C THR A 107 7.29 30.50 -14.39
N HIS A 108 7.46 29.43 -15.16
CA HIS A 108 7.85 28.13 -14.63
C HIS A 108 9.36 28.12 -14.31
N LEU A 109 9.69 27.76 -13.08
CA LEU A 109 11.04 27.81 -12.52
C LEU A 109 11.75 26.46 -12.68
N SER A 110 13.06 26.48 -12.85
CA SER A 110 13.95 25.31 -12.94
C SER A 110 15.06 25.32 -11.90
N ASP A 111 14.97 26.20 -10.91
CA ASP A 111 15.96 26.32 -9.86
C ASP A 111 15.79 25.21 -8.80
N LEU A 112 16.93 24.78 -8.26
CA LEU A 112 17.01 24.03 -7.00
C LEU A 112 17.39 25.01 -5.91
N ILE A 113 16.65 25.00 -4.80
CA ILE A 113 16.98 25.75 -3.59
C ILE A 113 16.86 24.80 -2.41
N ILE A 114 17.79 24.91 -1.46
CA ILE A 114 17.86 24.05 -0.29
C ILE A 114 17.56 24.89 0.94
N PHE A 115 16.59 24.46 1.73
CA PHE A 115 16.34 24.99 3.06
C PHE A 115 16.98 24.07 4.11
N ASP A 116 17.92 24.59 4.88
CA ASP A 116 18.52 23.89 5.99
C ASP A 116 17.63 24.04 7.24
N LEU A 117 17.04 22.94 7.70
CA LEU A 117 16.07 22.92 8.80
C LEU A 117 16.70 23.26 10.14
N THR A 118 18.01 23.05 10.31
CA THR A 118 18.70 23.31 11.58
C THR A 118 19.07 24.77 11.75
N THR A 119 19.45 25.42 10.65
CA THR A 119 19.89 26.82 10.65
C THR A 119 18.82 27.79 10.15
N ALA A 120 17.72 27.30 9.59
CA ALA A 120 16.71 28.08 8.89
C ALA A 120 17.30 28.95 7.75
N HIS A 121 18.34 28.45 7.08
CA HIS A 121 18.98 29.16 5.96
C HIS A 121 18.63 28.54 4.62
N TRP A 122 18.26 29.39 3.68
CA TRP A 122 18.15 29.08 2.27
C TRP A 122 19.51 29.21 1.58
N ARG A 123 19.79 28.26 0.69
CA ARG A 123 21.00 28.27 -0.14
C ARG A 123 20.63 27.85 -1.55
N LYS A 124 21.18 28.55 -2.54
CA LYS A 124 21.08 28.13 -3.94
C LYS A 124 22.36 27.40 -4.36
N PRO A 125 22.38 26.04 -4.37
CA PRO A 125 23.57 25.31 -4.76
C PRO A 125 23.91 25.55 -6.23
N HIS A 126 25.21 25.51 -6.54
CA HIS A 126 25.67 25.47 -7.92
C HIS A 126 25.36 24.09 -8.50
N VAL A 127 24.59 24.05 -9.59
CA VAL A 127 24.22 22.82 -10.30
C VAL A 127 24.90 22.76 -11.66
N ASN A 128 25.33 21.55 -12.03
CA ASN A 128 25.99 21.23 -13.29
C ASN A 128 25.10 20.37 -14.19
N GLY A 129 25.51 20.17 -15.44
CA GLY A 129 24.79 19.32 -16.40
C GLY A 129 23.61 20.02 -17.09
N PRO A 130 22.80 19.27 -17.85
CA PRO A 130 21.66 19.82 -18.58
C PRO A 130 20.50 20.07 -17.62
N ILE A 131 20.38 21.32 -17.13
CA ILE A 131 19.28 21.73 -16.25
C ILE A 131 17.95 21.48 -16.98
N PRO A 132 17.00 20.75 -16.38
CA PRO A 132 15.70 20.50 -16.98
C PRO A 132 14.90 21.79 -17.19
N ARG A 133 13.93 21.74 -18.09
CA ARG A 133 12.99 22.86 -18.30
C ARG A 133 12.26 23.20 -17.00
N GLY A 134 12.00 24.49 -16.82
CA GLY A 134 11.23 24.96 -15.67
C GLY A 134 9.82 24.39 -15.70
N ARG A 135 9.32 23.98 -14.55
CA ARG A 135 8.09 23.18 -14.45
C ARG A 135 7.39 23.35 -13.11
N ALA A 136 6.08 23.13 -13.12
CA ALA A 136 5.22 23.11 -11.94
C ALA A 136 4.37 21.84 -11.95
N ARG A 137 3.75 21.49 -10.81
CA ARG A 137 2.84 20.35 -10.64
C ARG A 137 3.44 19.01 -11.08
N HIS A 138 4.76 18.90 -10.95
CA HIS A 138 5.54 17.70 -11.20
C HIS A 138 5.66 16.87 -9.93
N ALA A 139 6.02 15.60 -10.04
CA ALA A 139 6.39 14.79 -8.88
C ALA A 139 7.90 14.77 -8.69
N ALA A 140 8.33 14.69 -7.43
CA ALA A 140 9.73 14.53 -7.06
C ALA A 140 9.90 13.42 -6.03
N VAL A 141 10.92 12.58 -6.23
CA VAL A 141 11.23 11.46 -5.32
C VAL A 141 12.73 11.32 -5.12
N LEU A 142 13.13 10.98 -3.91
CA LEU A 142 14.53 10.77 -3.54
C LEU A 142 14.86 9.29 -3.53
N HIS A 143 15.97 8.90 -4.17
CA HIS A 143 16.53 7.56 -4.10
C HIS A 143 18.06 7.57 -4.28
N GLU A 144 18.79 6.91 -3.38
CA GLU A 144 20.26 6.79 -3.44
C GLU A 144 21.02 8.12 -3.73
N ASP A 145 20.71 9.17 -2.96
CA ASP A 145 21.26 10.53 -3.17
C ASP A 145 20.98 11.12 -4.56
N LYS A 146 19.89 10.69 -5.20
CA LYS A 146 19.41 11.25 -6.46
C LYS A 146 17.99 11.76 -6.29
N LEU A 147 17.77 13.01 -6.65
CA LEU A 147 16.45 13.63 -6.70
C LEU A 147 15.88 13.44 -8.11
N PHE A 148 14.89 12.57 -8.26
CA PHE A 148 14.19 12.36 -9.52
C PHE A 148 13.06 13.38 -9.68
N ILE A 149 12.91 13.92 -10.89
CA ILE A 149 11.85 14.84 -11.28
C ILE A 149 11.09 14.23 -12.45
N ILE A 150 9.76 14.17 -12.32
CA ILE A 150 8.89 13.44 -13.26
C ILE A 150 7.73 14.34 -13.70
N GLY A 151 7.58 14.48 -15.02
CA GLY A 151 6.46 15.17 -15.65
C GLY A 151 6.29 16.62 -15.20
N GLY A 152 5.03 17.01 -15.01
CA GLY A 152 4.59 18.38 -14.69
C GLY A 152 4.15 19.15 -15.93
N ILE A 153 3.85 20.44 -15.74
CA ILE A 153 3.50 21.37 -16.82
C ILE A 153 4.60 22.39 -17.03
N CYS A 154 4.71 22.89 -18.26
CA CYS A 154 5.69 23.90 -18.64
C CYS A 154 5.18 24.89 -19.67
N GLY A 155 5.62 26.13 -19.54
CA GLY A 155 5.45 27.18 -20.55
C GLY A 155 4.08 27.84 -20.48
N ARG A 156 3.85 28.84 -21.33
CA ARG A 156 2.64 29.67 -21.28
C ARG A 156 1.35 28.92 -21.61
N THR A 157 1.44 27.84 -22.37
CA THR A 157 0.31 27.01 -22.78
C THR A 157 0.16 25.77 -21.88
N ASN A 158 0.88 25.68 -20.76
CA ASN A 158 0.84 24.56 -19.82
C ASN A 158 1.03 23.19 -20.50
N VAL A 159 2.04 23.08 -21.37
CA VAL A 159 2.34 21.81 -22.05
C VAL A 159 2.67 20.75 -21.00
N VAL A 160 1.95 19.63 -21.05
CA VAL A 160 2.22 18.47 -20.19
C VAL A 160 3.54 17.82 -20.60
N LEU A 161 4.43 17.66 -19.63
CA LEU A 161 5.74 17.06 -19.82
C LEU A 161 5.67 15.55 -19.64
N ASP A 162 6.34 14.83 -20.54
CA ASP A 162 6.44 13.37 -20.57
C ASP A 162 7.79 12.85 -20.09
N ASP A 163 8.54 13.69 -19.37
CA ASP A 163 9.96 13.47 -19.15
C ASP A 163 10.33 13.13 -17.70
N ILE A 164 11.43 12.40 -17.56
CA ILE A 164 12.07 12.08 -16.29
C ILE A 164 13.56 12.43 -16.36
N CYS A 165 14.07 12.98 -15.28
CA CYS A 165 15.50 13.20 -15.05
C CYS A 165 15.82 13.07 -13.57
N PHE A 166 17.10 13.05 -13.22
CA PHE A 166 17.51 13.11 -11.83
C PHE A 166 18.69 14.06 -11.63
N LEU A 167 18.77 14.64 -10.44
CA LEU A 167 19.93 15.36 -9.95
C LEU A 167 20.71 14.46 -9.00
N ASP A 168 21.97 14.19 -9.31
CA ASP A 168 22.89 13.56 -8.36
C ASP A 168 23.29 14.58 -7.29
N LEU A 169 22.89 14.34 -6.04
CA LEU A 169 23.08 15.27 -4.91
C LEU A 169 24.49 15.25 -4.34
N LYS A 170 25.34 14.27 -4.72
CA LYS A 170 26.76 14.24 -4.33
C LYS A 170 27.58 15.19 -5.20
N THR A 171 27.26 15.22 -6.49
CA THR A 171 27.97 16.02 -7.50
C THR A 171 27.22 17.28 -7.90
N PHE A 172 25.98 17.46 -7.44
CA PHE A 172 25.04 18.48 -7.91
C PHE A 172 24.96 18.55 -9.44
N THR A 173 24.95 17.39 -10.11
CA THR A 173 24.94 17.31 -11.57
C THR A 173 23.66 16.67 -12.07
N TRP A 174 22.93 17.36 -12.95
CA TRP A 174 21.74 16.84 -13.61
C TRP A 174 22.11 15.74 -14.61
N SER A 175 21.29 14.70 -14.66
CA SER A 175 21.28 13.73 -15.73
C SER A 175 20.71 14.34 -17.01
N ARG A 176 20.96 13.68 -18.15
CA ARG A 176 20.10 13.91 -19.33
C ARG A 176 18.64 13.54 -19.01
N THR A 177 17.75 14.07 -19.81
CA THR A 177 16.32 13.79 -19.76
C THR A 177 15.94 12.56 -20.59
N TRP A 178 14.96 11.80 -20.12
CA TRP A 178 14.35 10.67 -20.83
C TRP A 178 12.83 10.78 -20.90
N LYS A 179 12.21 10.15 -21.89
CA LYS A 179 10.75 10.06 -22.03
C LYS A 179 10.19 8.91 -21.17
N PHE A 180 9.17 9.17 -20.36
CA PHE A 180 8.53 8.21 -19.47
C PHE A 180 7.00 8.25 -19.59
N VAL A 181 6.33 9.18 -18.92
CA VAL A 181 4.87 9.32 -18.93
C VAL A 181 4.47 10.79 -18.81
N ASP A 182 3.54 11.22 -19.64
CA ASP A 182 2.94 12.56 -19.66
C ASP A 182 1.87 12.69 -18.59
N ARG A 183 2.12 13.55 -17.59
CA ARG A 183 1.13 13.92 -16.57
C ARG A 183 1.60 15.02 -15.63
N PHE A 184 0.66 15.65 -14.95
CA PHE A 184 0.87 16.58 -13.83
C PHE A 184 -0.10 16.26 -12.67
N ASP A 185 0.14 16.81 -11.48
CA ASP A 185 -0.59 16.48 -10.23
C ASP A 185 -0.64 14.99 -9.89
N HIS A 186 0.35 14.24 -10.38
CA HIS A 186 0.50 12.84 -10.07
C HIS A 186 1.37 12.65 -8.84
N SER A 187 1.32 11.45 -8.30
CA SER A 187 2.17 11.07 -7.18
C SER A 187 3.20 10.05 -7.65
N ALA A 188 4.41 10.17 -7.13
CA ALA A 188 5.50 9.25 -7.43
C ALA A 188 6.10 8.68 -6.15
N TYR A 189 6.55 7.43 -6.21
CA TYR A 189 7.16 6.73 -5.09
C TYR A 189 8.29 5.82 -5.57
N ILE A 190 9.18 5.47 -4.64
CA ILE A 190 10.27 4.53 -4.89
C ILE A 190 10.04 3.29 -4.06
N TRP A 191 10.00 2.14 -4.72
CA TRP A 191 9.92 0.84 -4.04
C TRP A 191 10.57 -0.25 -4.88
N ASN A 192 11.43 -1.07 -4.26
CA ASN A 192 12.19 -2.14 -4.91
C ASN A 192 12.95 -1.69 -6.17
N ASP A 193 13.73 -0.61 -6.08
CA ASP A 193 14.52 -0.02 -7.18
C ASP A 193 13.67 0.37 -8.41
N ARG A 194 12.37 0.56 -8.21
CA ARG A 194 11.43 1.03 -9.23
C ARG A 194 10.86 2.37 -8.86
N VAL A 195 10.72 3.22 -9.87
CA VAL A 195 9.94 4.45 -9.76
C VAL A 195 8.51 4.10 -10.13
N TRP A 196 7.59 4.33 -9.21
CA TRP A 196 6.15 4.15 -9.39
C TRP A 196 5.50 5.50 -9.55
N VAL A 197 4.54 5.62 -10.46
CA VAL A 197 3.78 6.82 -10.74
C VAL A 197 2.31 6.46 -10.83
N TYR A 198 1.48 7.11 -10.02
CA TYR A 198 0.04 6.88 -9.96
C TYR A 198 -0.72 8.20 -9.97
N GLY A 199 -1.93 8.17 -10.53
CA GLY A 199 -2.81 9.33 -10.51
C GLY A 199 -2.38 10.43 -11.49
N GLY A 200 -2.91 11.62 -11.23
CA GLY A 200 -2.66 12.84 -11.99
C GLY A 200 -3.58 13.01 -13.20
N MET A 201 -3.26 14.03 -13.99
CA MET A 201 -4.02 14.44 -15.17
C MET A 201 -3.15 14.37 -16.42
N SER A 202 -3.74 13.93 -17.53
CA SER A 202 -3.15 13.96 -18.87
C SER A 202 -3.33 15.33 -19.53
N ASP A 203 -2.83 15.48 -20.76
CA ASP A 203 -3.04 16.68 -21.60
C ASP A 203 -4.53 16.96 -21.87
N ASP A 204 -5.36 15.91 -21.90
CA ASP A 204 -6.81 15.99 -22.05
C ASP A 204 -7.54 16.40 -20.75
N MET A 205 -6.80 16.67 -19.66
CA MET A 205 -7.32 16.98 -18.32
C MET A 205 -8.11 15.83 -17.68
N ASP A 206 -7.98 14.62 -18.22
CA ASP A 206 -8.60 13.42 -17.67
C ASP A 206 -7.83 12.92 -16.45
N LYS A 207 -8.55 12.65 -15.35
CA LYS A 207 -7.96 12.01 -14.17
C LYS A 207 -7.62 10.56 -14.50
N SER A 208 -6.35 10.19 -14.33
CA SER A 208 -5.89 8.84 -14.62
C SER A 208 -5.86 7.96 -13.37
N GLY A 209 -6.45 6.76 -13.45
CA GLY A 209 -6.34 5.71 -12.44
C GLY A 209 -5.33 4.62 -12.79
N ASP A 210 -4.38 4.91 -13.69
CA ASP A 210 -3.34 3.97 -14.09
C ASP A 210 -2.05 4.12 -13.26
N LEU A 211 -1.39 2.98 -13.06
CA LEU A 211 -0.13 2.85 -12.35
C LEU A 211 0.97 2.56 -13.36
N TRP A 212 1.96 3.44 -13.44
CA TRP A 212 3.14 3.28 -14.28
C TRP A 212 4.36 3.02 -13.42
N TRP A 213 5.28 2.18 -13.89
CA TRP A 213 6.57 2.05 -13.27
C TRP A 213 7.66 1.71 -14.25
N PHE A 214 8.90 2.00 -13.87
CA PHE A 214 10.05 1.45 -14.57
C PHE A 214 11.13 1.00 -13.60
N ASP A 215 11.90 0.02 -14.04
CA ASP A 215 12.97 -0.58 -13.27
C ASP A 215 14.29 0.17 -13.49
N MET A 216 14.89 0.68 -12.40
CA MET A 216 16.20 1.32 -12.44
C MET A 216 17.34 0.29 -12.35
N LYS A 217 17.05 -0.92 -11.87
CA LYS A 217 18.04 -1.94 -11.54
C LYS A 217 18.79 -2.41 -12.78
N GLY A 218 20.10 -2.52 -12.62
CA GLY A 218 20.98 -2.99 -13.69
C GLY A 218 21.28 -1.94 -14.76
N ASN A 219 20.61 -0.79 -14.77
CA ASN A 219 20.87 0.24 -15.78
C ASN A 219 22.06 1.12 -15.41
N PRO A 220 23.12 1.18 -16.24
CA PRO A 220 24.28 2.04 -15.97
C PRO A 220 23.93 3.53 -15.86
N ALA A 221 22.85 3.98 -16.49
CA ALA A 221 22.40 5.37 -16.50
C ALA A 221 22.03 5.91 -15.10
N PHE A 222 21.59 5.03 -14.19
CA PHE A 222 21.17 5.40 -12.83
C PHE A 222 22.21 5.03 -11.76
N LYS A 223 23.24 4.27 -12.11
CA LYS A 223 24.29 3.83 -11.16
C LYS A 223 25.46 4.80 -11.04
N SER A 224 25.80 5.47 -12.13
CA SER A 224 26.96 6.37 -12.19
C SER A 224 26.52 7.83 -12.19
N PRO A 225 27.29 8.73 -11.53
CA PRO A 225 27.03 10.15 -11.61
C PRO A 225 27.06 10.60 -13.09
N PRO A 226 26.23 11.58 -13.48
CA PRO A 226 26.19 12.05 -14.85
C PRO A 226 27.57 12.56 -15.29
N ARG A 227 28.07 12.06 -16.43
CA ARG A 227 29.36 12.49 -16.96
C ARG A 227 29.25 13.89 -17.55
N ILE A 228 30.05 14.81 -17.04
CA ILE A 228 30.18 16.18 -17.57
C ILE A 228 31.07 16.12 -18.83
N GLY A 229 30.48 16.25 -20.02
CA GLY A 229 31.21 16.63 -21.24
C GLY A 229 31.44 15.55 -22.32
N VAL A 230 31.03 15.94 -23.54
CA VAL A 230 31.30 15.40 -24.89
C VAL A 230 30.67 14.04 -25.24
N GLU A 231 29.46 14.08 -25.82
CA GLU A 231 29.07 13.09 -26.84
C GLU A 231 30.15 13.10 -27.94
N ARG A 232 31.14 12.20 -27.85
CA ARG A 232 31.98 11.89 -29.00
C ARG A 232 31.05 11.26 -30.03
N GLN A 233 30.82 12.01 -31.11
CA GLN A 233 30.33 11.48 -32.37
C GLN A 233 31.00 10.13 -32.64
N ALA A 234 30.21 9.06 -32.64
CA ALA A 234 30.66 7.80 -33.17
C ALA A 234 30.87 8.01 -34.67
N VAL A 235 32.10 8.30 -35.06
CA VAL A 235 32.54 8.24 -36.46
C VAL A 235 32.45 6.78 -36.86
N MET A 236 31.39 6.42 -37.60
CA MET A 236 31.34 5.13 -38.27
C MET A 236 32.32 5.18 -39.45
N SER A 237 33.42 4.45 -39.33
CA SER A 237 34.31 4.12 -40.45
C SER A 237 33.54 3.31 -41.50
N PRO A 238 33.67 3.59 -42.81
CA PRO A 238 32.94 2.88 -43.84
C PRO A 238 33.70 1.61 -44.24
N THR A 239 33.24 0.44 -43.81
CA THR A 239 33.69 -0.83 -44.41
C THR A 239 32.69 -1.33 -45.44
N ARG A 240 33.09 -1.14 -46.69
CA ARG A 240 32.87 -1.93 -47.92
C ARG A 240 31.52 -2.63 -48.14
N ARG A 241 30.91 -2.20 -49.26
CA ARG A 241 29.93 -2.89 -50.11
C ARG A 241 30.23 -4.38 -50.31
N GLY A 242 29.18 -5.19 -50.20
CA GLY A 242 29.03 -6.47 -50.90
C GLY A 242 27.66 -6.48 -51.58
N ILE A 243 27.66 -6.51 -52.91
CA ILE A 243 26.48 -6.58 -53.80
C ILE A 243 26.15 -8.05 -54.00
N PHE A 244 24.88 -8.46 -53.87
CA PHE A 244 24.31 -9.56 -54.65
C PHE A 244 22.84 -9.29 -55.00
N LEU A 245 22.49 -9.62 -56.24
CA LEU A 245 21.29 -9.27 -57.00
C LEU A 245 20.25 -10.40 -57.03
N SER A 246 18.98 -9.99 -57.17
CA SER A 246 17.85 -10.72 -57.79
C SER A 246 17.27 -11.93 -57.01
N GLN A 247 15.99 -12.29 -57.03
CA GLN A 247 14.91 -12.17 -58.02
C GLN A 247 13.53 -12.11 -57.33
N SER A 248 12.54 -11.55 -58.02
CA SER A 248 11.09 -11.86 -57.92
C SER A 248 10.71 -12.67 -59.18
N PRO A 249 9.58 -13.44 -59.29
CA PRO A 249 8.22 -12.87 -59.16
C PRO A 249 6.99 -13.85 -58.89
N GLN A 250 5.79 -13.24 -58.70
CA GLN A 250 4.41 -13.74 -59.02
C GLN A 250 3.78 -14.82 -58.07
N VAL A 251 2.46 -14.96 -57.79
CA VAL A 251 1.17 -14.39 -58.25
C VAL A 251 0.01 -14.78 -57.27
N VAL A 252 -1.00 -13.89 -57.16
CA VAL A 252 -2.46 -14.01 -56.83
C VAL A 252 -2.98 -14.96 -55.73
N GLY A 253 -3.73 -14.36 -54.79
CA GLY A 253 -4.72 -15.03 -53.94
C GLY A 253 -5.64 -14.01 -53.24
N SER A 254 -6.93 -14.11 -53.51
CA SER A 254 -8.00 -13.20 -53.06
C SER A 254 -8.45 -13.42 -51.61
N SER A 255 -8.93 -12.33 -51.00
CA SER A 255 -9.80 -12.24 -49.81
C SER A 255 -9.14 -12.31 -48.42
N GLY A 256 -9.59 -11.41 -47.55
CA GLY A 256 -9.33 -11.43 -46.10
C GLY A 256 -8.66 -10.15 -45.60
N TYR A 257 -9.44 -9.31 -44.92
CA TYR A 257 -8.98 -8.11 -44.22
C TYR A 257 -7.74 -8.35 -43.33
N ALA A 258 -6.73 -7.50 -43.45
CA ALA A 258 -5.79 -7.17 -42.38
C ALA A 258 -5.41 -5.70 -42.48
N ALA A 259 -5.70 -4.94 -41.43
CA ALA A 259 -5.49 -3.51 -41.34
C ALA A 259 -3.99 -3.15 -41.37
N ASN A 260 -3.68 -2.14 -42.16
CA ASN A 260 -2.33 -1.69 -42.50
C ASN A 260 -1.60 -1.11 -41.28
N SER A 261 -0.47 -1.72 -40.95
CA SER A 261 0.62 -1.06 -40.23
C SER A 261 1.42 -0.19 -41.21
N ARG A 262 1.77 1.02 -40.76
CA ARG A 262 2.84 1.92 -41.27
C ARG A 262 2.65 2.52 -42.67
N SER A 263 2.23 3.79 -42.69
CA SER A 263 2.62 4.74 -43.74
C SER A 263 3.95 5.39 -43.37
N ALA A 264 5.02 4.95 -44.04
CA ALA A 264 6.23 5.76 -44.20
C ALA A 264 5.88 6.96 -45.08
N GLN A 265 6.10 8.18 -44.57
CA GLN A 265 6.20 9.37 -45.41
C GLN A 265 7.47 10.14 -45.11
N VAL A 266 8.06 10.58 -46.22
CA VAL A 266 9.38 11.14 -46.44
C VAL A 266 9.41 12.59 -45.94
N LEU A 267 10.49 12.97 -45.25
CA LEU A 267 10.77 14.35 -44.84
C LEU A 267 10.86 15.31 -46.04
N PRO A 268 10.63 16.61 -45.77
CA PRO A 268 11.63 17.61 -46.11
C PRO A 268 12.23 18.24 -44.86
N SER A 269 13.54 18.36 -44.90
CA SER A 269 14.44 18.96 -43.92
C SER A 269 14.20 20.46 -43.75
N GLN A 270 14.01 20.92 -42.51
CA GLN A 270 14.59 22.17 -41.95
C GLN A 270 14.09 22.40 -40.50
N TYR A 271 14.65 21.70 -39.51
CA TYR A 271 14.76 22.15 -38.10
C TYR A 271 15.77 21.24 -37.37
N ARG A 272 17.04 21.68 -37.33
CA ARG A 272 18.08 21.16 -36.45
C ARG A 272 18.08 22.07 -35.20
N GLY A 273 17.96 21.63 -33.95
CA GLY A 273 17.67 20.33 -33.41
C GLY A 273 17.37 20.48 -31.92
N VAL A 274 16.31 19.82 -31.47
CA VAL A 274 16.20 19.26 -30.13
C VAL A 274 15.84 17.81 -30.41
N LYS A 275 16.81 16.89 -30.28
CA LYS A 275 16.48 15.46 -30.39
C LYS A 275 15.43 15.18 -29.31
N ALA A 276 14.29 14.61 -29.69
CA ALA A 276 13.30 14.15 -28.72
C ALA A 276 14.01 13.30 -27.64
N PRO A 277 13.63 13.43 -26.35
CA PRO A 277 14.27 12.67 -25.30
C PRO A 277 14.23 11.17 -25.64
N ALA A 278 15.36 10.48 -25.41
CA ALA A 278 15.38 9.03 -25.56
C ALA A 278 14.38 8.42 -24.57
N PRO A 279 13.74 7.28 -24.88
CA PRO A 279 12.88 6.59 -23.91
C PRO A 279 13.65 6.28 -22.61
N ALA A 280 12.93 6.25 -21.48
CA ALA A 280 13.45 5.93 -20.17
C ALA A 280 14.28 4.64 -20.24
N PRO A 281 15.49 4.63 -19.67
CA PRO A 281 16.40 3.52 -19.83
C PRO A 281 15.94 2.42 -18.86
N GLY A 282 15.08 1.53 -19.32
CA GLY A 282 14.52 0.45 -18.51
C GLY A 282 13.25 -0.14 -19.15
N ILE A 283 12.72 -1.20 -18.55
CA ILE A 283 11.39 -1.70 -18.91
C ILE A 283 10.37 -0.79 -18.23
N VAL A 284 9.60 -0.09 -19.04
CA VAL A 284 8.41 0.66 -18.59
C VAL A 284 7.22 -0.27 -18.63
N SER A 285 6.44 -0.29 -17.57
CA SER A 285 5.23 -1.10 -17.43
C SER A 285 4.09 -0.24 -16.92
N THR A 286 2.87 -0.64 -17.27
CA THR A 286 1.64 0.05 -16.87
C THR A 286 0.59 -0.96 -16.45
N LEU A 287 -0.22 -0.58 -15.48
CA LEU A 287 -1.38 -1.33 -15.01
C LEU A 287 -2.55 -0.36 -14.89
N LYS A 288 -3.66 -0.69 -15.54
CA LYS A 288 -4.91 0.05 -15.41
C LYS A 288 -5.96 -0.84 -14.74
N SER A 289 -6.45 -0.40 -13.59
CA SER A 289 -7.58 -1.03 -12.92
C SER A 289 -8.87 -0.70 -13.67
N VAL A 290 -9.69 -1.71 -13.98
CA VAL A 290 -10.91 -1.52 -14.79
C VAL A 290 -12.14 -1.36 -13.90
N SER A 291 -12.42 -2.33 -13.02
CA SER A 291 -13.55 -2.29 -12.08
C SER A 291 -13.37 -3.35 -10.98
N GLY A 292 -13.95 -3.08 -9.81
CA GLY A 292 -13.90 -3.98 -8.65
C GLY A 292 -14.25 -3.26 -7.35
N PRO A 293 -14.70 -4.00 -6.31
CA PRO A 293 -15.19 -3.38 -5.06
C PRO A 293 -14.10 -2.64 -4.28
N GLY A 294 -12.82 -2.98 -4.46
CA GLY A 294 -11.71 -2.29 -3.78
C GLY A 294 -11.09 -1.13 -4.55
N ILE A 295 -11.53 -0.85 -5.79
CA ILE A 295 -10.89 0.15 -6.65
C ILE A 295 -11.51 1.53 -6.39
N PRO A 296 -10.70 2.55 -6.02
CA PRO A 296 -11.20 3.89 -5.80
C PRO A 296 -11.59 4.58 -7.12
N LEU A 297 -12.70 5.31 -7.11
CA LEU A 297 -13.17 6.09 -8.25
C LEU A 297 -12.45 7.45 -8.31
N GLN A 298 -11.34 7.50 -9.04
CA GLN A 298 -10.49 8.71 -9.17
C GLN A 298 -11.25 9.98 -9.61
N GLY A 299 -12.39 9.83 -10.28
CA GLY A 299 -13.25 10.94 -10.72
C GLY A 299 -13.91 11.73 -9.56
N GLN A 300 -14.08 11.14 -8.39
CA GLN A 300 -14.90 11.71 -7.30
C GLN A 300 -14.05 12.05 -6.08
N GLY A 301 -14.32 13.17 -5.41
CA GLY A 301 -13.56 13.57 -4.22
C GLY A 301 -12.15 14.10 -4.50
N THR A 302 -11.46 14.39 -3.41
CA THR A 302 -10.05 14.80 -3.40
C THR A 302 -9.20 13.62 -2.97
N HIS A 303 -8.26 13.20 -3.81
CA HIS A 303 -7.42 12.04 -3.56
C HIS A 303 -6.05 12.47 -3.06
N PHE A 304 -5.60 11.89 -1.95
CA PHE A 304 -4.22 11.96 -1.52
C PHE A 304 -3.59 10.59 -1.62
N HIS A 305 -2.61 10.46 -2.50
CA HIS A 305 -1.83 9.26 -2.61
C HIS A 305 -0.64 9.34 -1.65
N LEU A 306 -0.39 8.26 -0.91
CA LEU A 306 0.78 8.10 -0.05
C LEU A 306 1.33 6.68 -0.17
N PHE A 307 2.55 6.43 0.28
CA PHE A 307 3.18 5.12 0.18
C PHE A 307 3.70 4.60 1.51
N SER A 308 3.18 3.47 1.96
CA SER A 308 3.60 2.80 3.19
C SER A 308 3.95 1.34 2.92
N GLY A 309 5.19 0.94 3.21
CA GLY A 309 5.54 -0.48 3.31
C GLY A 309 5.26 -1.38 2.10
N GLY A 310 5.40 -0.87 0.87
CA GLY A 310 5.07 -1.64 -0.35
C GLY A 310 3.61 -1.49 -0.80
N THR A 311 2.85 -0.64 -0.13
CA THR A 311 1.44 -0.36 -0.39
C THR A 311 1.25 1.11 -0.75
N LEU A 312 0.61 1.37 -1.88
CA LEU A 312 0.09 2.68 -2.26
C LEU A 312 -1.26 2.88 -1.55
N LEU A 313 -1.36 3.93 -0.74
CA LEU A 313 -2.58 4.33 -0.06
C LEU A 313 -3.25 5.43 -0.85
N ASP A 314 -4.56 5.33 -1.03
CA ASP A 314 -5.41 6.37 -1.60
C ASP A 314 -6.43 6.82 -0.55
N PHE A 315 -6.23 8.04 -0.04
CA PHE A 315 -7.20 8.73 0.81
C PHE A 315 -8.14 9.53 -0.09
N GLN A 316 -9.30 8.97 -0.38
CA GLN A 316 -10.39 9.73 -0.98
C GLN A 316 -11.07 10.51 0.13
N THR A 317 -10.95 11.83 0.09
CA THR A 317 -11.49 12.76 1.09
C THR A 317 -12.70 13.51 0.55
N PRO A 318 -13.59 14.00 1.45
CA PRO A 318 -14.78 14.74 1.04
C PRO A 318 -14.44 15.96 0.20
N ALA A 319 -15.21 16.18 -0.85
CA ALA A 319 -15.12 17.34 -1.72
C ALA A 319 -16.53 17.80 -2.11
N PHE A 320 -16.64 18.87 -2.90
CA PHE A 320 -17.95 19.33 -3.40
C PHE A 320 -18.73 18.24 -4.17
N THR A 321 -18.03 17.24 -4.73
CA THR A 321 -18.61 16.17 -5.54
C THR A 321 -19.02 14.94 -4.75
N ILE A 322 -18.56 14.79 -3.49
CA ILE A 322 -18.77 13.56 -2.71
C ILE A 322 -18.84 13.86 -1.20
N THR A 323 -19.81 13.26 -0.52
CA THR A 323 -19.96 13.37 0.93
C THR A 323 -19.01 12.39 1.65
N SER A 324 -18.79 12.62 2.94
CA SER A 324 -17.93 11.75 3.77
C SER A 324 -18.38 10.30 3.82
N GLY A 325 -19.68 10.02 3.62
CA GLY A 325 -20.21 8.66 3.61
C GLY A 325 -19.80 7.81 2.40
N HIS A 326 -19.42 8.45 1.29
CA HIS A 326 -19.00 7.75 0.06
C HIS A 326 -17.48 7.79 -0.19
N CYS A 327 -16.75 8.43 0.71
CA CYS A 327 -15.30 8.47 0.68
C CYS A 327 -14.71 7.12 1.11
N THR A 328 -13.47 6.83 0.74
CA THR A 328 -12.82 5.56 1.07
C THR A 328 -11.34 5.75 1.40
N LEU A 329 -10.80 4.85 2.22
CA LEU A 329 -9.36 4.60 2.30
C LEU A 329 -9.07 3.28 1.62
N SER A 330 -8.34 3.35 0.50
CA SER A 330 -8.00 2.19 -0.31
C SER A 330 -6.50 1.98 -0.33
N ALA A 331 -6.08 0.72 -0.46
CA ALA A 331 -4.70 0.28 -0.45
C ALA A 331 -4.43 -0.58 -1.67
N PHE A 332 -3.36 -0.29 -2.39
CA PHE A 332 -2.88 -1.07 -3.52
C PHE A 332 -1.52 -1.68 -3.19
N ASP A 333 -1.46 -3.00 -3.13
CA ASP A 333 -0.23 -3.73 -2.85
C ASP A 333 0.62 -3.84 -4.13
N LEU A 334 1.81 -3.25 -4.11
CA LEU A 334 2.73 -3.25 -5.26
C LEU A 334 3.39 -4.61 -5.53
N THR A 335 3.29 -5.57 -4.58
CA THR A 335 3.78 -6.94 -4.78
C THR A 335 2.74 -7.81 -5.51
N THR A 336 1.49 -7.76 -5.06
CA THR A 336 0.40 -8.62 -5.56
C THR A 336 -0.44 -7.97 -6.65
N PHE A 337 -0.28 -6.66 -6.87
CA PHE A 337 -1.07 -5.84 -7.78
C PHE A 337 -2.58 -5.88 -7.49
N ARG A 338 -2.94 -5.89 -6.20
CA ARG A 338 -4.34 -5.94 -5.76
C ARG A 338 -4.71 -4.69 -4.98
N TRP A 339 -5.89 -4.17 -5.33
CA TRP A 339 -6.59 -3.17 -4.52
C TRP A 339 -7.36 -3.84 -3.39
N GLN A 340 -7.37 -3.17 -2.25
CA GLN A 340 -8.10 -3.55 -1.05
C GLN A 340 -8.66 -2.28 -0.42
N ARG A 341 -9.95 -2.28 -0.10
CA ARG A 341 -10.52 -1.22 0.73
C ARG A 341 -10.15 -1.49 2.19
N LEU A 342 -9.58 -0.49 2.85
CA LEU A 342 -9.16 -0.58 4.25
C LEU A 342 -10.24 -0.08 5.21
N ALA A 343 -10.94 1.00 4.84
CA ALA A 343 -12.02 1.57 5.63
C ALA A 343 -12.93 2.47 4.78
N GLU A 344 -14.18 2.60 5.21
CA GLU A 344 -15.16 3.50 4.62
C GLU A 344 -15.05 4.91 5.22
N GLY A 345 -15.47 5.91 4.46
CA GLY A 345 -15.25 7.31 4.79
C GLY A 345 -15.98 7.78 6.04
N HIS A 346 -17.11 7.15 6.40
CA HIS A 346 -17.83 7.49 7.63
C HIS A 346 -17.09 7.01 8.91
N GLU A 347 -16.22 5.99 8.79
CA GLU A 347 -15.35 5.53 9.89
C GLU A 347 -14.17 6.47 10.12
N ILE A 348 -13.70 7.13 9.07
CA ILE A 348 -12.47 7.94 9.09
C ILE A 348 -12.80 9.42 9.27
N TYR A 349 -13.70 9.94 8.44
CA TYR A 349 -13.95 11.36 8.31
C TYR A 349 -15.12 11.80 9.18
N LYS A 350 -14.92 12.92 9.89
CA LYS A 350 -16.02 13.66 10.46
C LYS A 350 -16.69 14.49 9.34
N PRO A 351 -18.04 14.49 9.23
CA PRO A 351 -18.75 15.39 8.33
C PRO A 351 -18.37 16.85 8.61
N GLY A 352 -18.51 17.70 7.60
CA GLY A 352 -18.27 19.13 7.76
C GLY A 352 -16.80 19.54 7.75
N TYR A 353 -15.87 18.74 7.20
CA TYR A 353 -14.47 19.16 7.03
C TYR A 353 -14.02 19.06 5.57
N ARG A 354 -13.10 19.94 5.19
CA ARG A 354 -12.37 19.91 3.92
C ARG A 354 -10.88 19.77 4.21
N TRP A 355 -10.25 18.80 3.57
CA TRP A 355 -8.82 18.54 3.68
C TRP A 355 -8.09 19.06 2.44
N HIS A 356 -7.00 19.80 2.64
CA HIS A 356 -6.23 20.43 1.56
C HIS A 356 -4.87 19.74 1.36
N TYR A 357 -4.28 19.21 2.43
CA TYR A 357 -2.97 18.58 2.40
C TYR A 357 -2.96 17.27 3.18
N CYS A 358 -2.10 16.35 2.76
CA CYS A 358 -1.81 15.13 3.46
C CYS A 358 -0.30 14.96 3.58
N ALA A 359 0.19 14.76 4.80
CA ALA A 359 1.59 14.46 5.08
C ALA A 359 1.69 13.12 5.83
N MET A 360 2.81 12.42 5.68
CA MET A 360 3.02 11.13 6.34
C MET A 360 4.41 11.09 6.95
N ASN A 361 4.56 10.37 8.06
CA ASN A 361 5.87 10.18 8.66
C ASN A 361 6.76 9.28 7.80
N ALA A 362 8.08 9.36 8.03
CA ALA A 362 9.05 8.58 7.29
C ALA A 362 8.85 7.05 7.44
N GLU A 363 8.28 6.61 8.55
CA GLU A 363 7.98 5.20 8.80
C GLU A 363 6.75 4.71 8.02
N GLY A 364 5.89 5.60 7.52
CA GLY A 364 4.63 5.23 6.86
C GLY A 364 3.56 4.70 7.81
N THR A 365 3.66 5.02 9.10
CA THR A 365 2.78 4.51 10.15
C THR A 365 1.73 5.53 10.60
N LYS A 366 1.96 6.81 10.34
CA LYS A 366 1.02 7.89 10.64
C LYS A 366 0.90 8.86 9.49
N ALA A 367 -0.33 9.24 9.19
CA ALA A 367 -0.65 10.31 8.25
C ALA A 367 -1.38 11.46 8.97
N TRP A 368 -1.22 12.67 8.45
CA TRP A 368 -1.88 13.87 8.92
C TRP A 368 -2.59 14.54 7.76
N LEU A 369 -3.90 14.73 7.90
CA LEU A 369 -4.68 15.57 7.02
C LEU A 369 -4.78 16.98 7.61
N LEU A 370 -4.48 18.00 6.81
CA LEU A 370 -4.52 19.40 7.21
C LEU A 370 -5.61 20.10 6.41
N GLY A 371 -6.48 20.83 7.12
CA GLY A 371 -7.71 21.35 6.54
C GLY A 371 -8.42 22.36 7.42
N CYS A 372 -9.71 22.53 7.17
CA CYS A 372 -10.61 23.39 7.93
C CYS A 372 -12.06 22.88 7.86
N GLU A 373 -12.92 23.46 8.68
CA GLU A 373 -14.36 23.15 8.69
C GLU A 373 -15.05 23.67 7.40
N SER A 374 -15.87 22.82 6.77
CA SER A 374 -16.59 23.06 5.52
C SER A 374 -17.91 23.81 5.77
N GLU A 375 -18.27 24.71 4.86
CA GLU A 375 -19.40 25.65 4.99
C GLU A 375 -20.80 25.00 5.03
N ILE A 376 -20.94 23.75 4.60
CA ILE A 376 -22.24 23.11 4.30
C ILE A 376 -23.16 22.96 5.55
N GLU A 377 -22.65 23.12 6.78
CA GLU A 377 -23.43 23.01 8.03
C GLU A 377 -23.56 24.31 8.85
N ARG A 378 -23.13 25.48 8.36
CA ARG A 378 -23.27 26.76 9.10
C ARG A 378 -24.69 27.33 9.00
N ASN A 379 -25.64 26.70 9.70
CA ASN A 379 -27.02 27.21 9.81
C ASN A 379 -27.24 28.30 10.88
N ASN A 380 -26.19 28.82 11.52
CA ASN A 380 -26.31 29.74 12.68
C ASN A 380 -25.47 31.04 12.56
N GLY A 381 -25.56 31.74 11.43
CA GLY A 381 -25.49 33.21 11.40
C GLY A 381 -24.25 33.93 11.98
N ALA A 382 -23.04 33.33 11.97
CA ALA A 382 -21.83 34.03 12.40
C ALA A 382 -20.59 33.69 11.57
N VAL A 383 -20.03 34.73 10.95
CA VAL A 383 -18.72 34.87 10.28
C VAL A 383 -18.52 34.02 9.00
N GLY A 384 -17.97 34.64 7.95
CA GLY A 384 -17.68 34.03 6.63
C GLY A 384 -16.69 32.86 6.68
N PRO A 385 -16.32 32.27 5.51
CA PRO A 385 -15.47 31.07 5.44
C PRO A 385 -14.28 31.13 6.39
N GLU A 386 -13.93 30.01 7.04
CA GLU A 386 -12.60 29.94 7.65
C GLU A 386 -11.57 29.82 6.51
N GLU A 387 -10.96 30.95 6.17
CA GLU A 387 -9.98 31.09 5.08
C GLU A 387 -8.60 30.47 5.42
N PHE A 388 -8.50 29.73 6.52
CA PHE A 388 -7.25 29.29 7.12
C PHE A 388 -7.20 27.78 7.36
N LEU A 389 -6.00 27.19 7.30
CA LEU A 389 -5.72 25.81 7.72
C LEU A 389 -5.72 25.73 9.24
N SER A 390 -6.92 25.64 9.81
CA SER A 390 -7.15 25.65 11.26
C SER A 390 -7.06 24.27 11.90
N ASP A 391 -7.26 23.19 11.15
CA ASP A 391 -7.50 21.86 11.72
C ASP A 391 -6.53 20.81 11.18
N ILE A 392 -6.15 19.89 12.08
CA ILE A 392 -5.34 18.72 11.75
C ILE A 392 -6.03 17.45 12.24
N MET A 393 -6.03 16.42 11.40
CA MET A 393 -6.49 15.08 11.76
C MET A 393 -5.35 14.10 11.64
N GLU A 394 -5.00 13.47 12.77
CA GLU A 394 -3.99 12.42 12.82
C GLU A 394 -4.65 11.06 12.59
N ILE A 395 -4.13 10.33 11.61
CA ILE A 395 -4.57 8.99 11.23
C ILE A 395 -3.44 8.02 11.55
N ASP A 396 -3.70 7.10 12.47
CA ASP A 396 -2.80 6.01 12.81
C ASP A 396 -3.02 4.85 11.83
N LEU A 397 -2.06 4.64 10.94
CA LEU A 397 -2.17 3.65 9.86
C LEU A 397 -1.95 2.23 10.36
N HIS A 398 -1.36 2.04 11.55
CA HIS A 398 -1.31 0.71 12.17
C HIS A 398 -2.70 0.18 12.47
N ARG A 399 -3.64 1.06 12.82
CA ARG A 399 -5.06 0.72 13.04
C ARG A 399 -5.75 0.23 11.77
N TYR A 400 -5.13 0.41 10.59
CA TYR A 400 -5.60 -0.07 9.29
C TYR A 400 -4.64 -1.10 8.66
N GLY A 401 -3.72 -1.68 9.44
CA GLY A 401 -2.82 -2.76 8.99
C GLY A 401 -1.58 -2.31 8.24
N CYS A 402 -1.32 -1.00 8.16
CA CYS A 402 -0.09 -0.48 7.57
C CYS A 402 1.03 -0.55 8.61
N LEU A 403 1.91 -1.54 8.47
CA LEU A 403 3.00 -1.80 9.41
C LEU A 403 4.24 -0.91 9.21
N GLY A 404 4.21 -0.05 8.19
CA GLY A 404 5.29 0.87 7.86
C GLY A 404 6.42 0.28 6.99
N VAL A 405 7.33 1.15 6.58
CA VAL A 405 8.43 0.87 5.62
C VAL A 405 9.47 -0.10 6.20
N ASN A 406 9.66 -0.11 7.52
CA ASN A 406 10.64 -0.98 8.20
C ASN A 406 10.13 -2.42 8.41
N SER A 407 8.82 -2.64 8.29
CA SER A 407 8.17 -3.93 8.52
C SER A 407 7.75 -4.63 7.22
N ALA A 408 7.85 -3.93 6.09
CA ALA A 408 7.73 -4.55 4.78
C ALA A 408 8.91 -5.51 4.58
N PRO A 409 8.70 -6.68 3.94
CA PRO A 409 9.80 -7.58 3.61
C PRO A 409 10.76 -6.84 2.67
N GLN A 410 11.79 -6.22 3.23
CA GLN A 410 12.97 -5.84 2.50
C GLN A 410 13.53 -7.15 1.99
N THR A 411 13.39 -7.42 0.70
CA THR A 411 14.24 -8.41 0.06
C THR A 411 15.66 -7.91 0.28
N THR A 412 16.37 -8.53 1.23
CA THR A 412 17.71 -8.16 1.70
C THR A 412 18.61 -7.78 0.53
N THR A 413 18.77 -6.48 0.29
CA THR A 413 19.82 -5.94 -0.56
C THR A 413 21.04 -5.80 0.33
N TYR A 414 21.93 -6.80 0.24
CA TYR A 414 23.25 -6.75 0.83
C TYR A 414 23.96 -5.43 0.47
N ARG A 415 24.25 -4.63 1.51
CA ARG A 415 25.18 -3.50 1.43
C ARG A 415 26.49 -3.99 0.82
N SER A 416 26.78 -3.54 -0.39
CA SER A 416 28.08 -3.74 -1.04
C SER A 416 28.94 -2.52 -0.76
N SER A 417 29.87 -2.63 0.19
CA SER A 417 30.99 -1.70 0.38
C SER A 417 32.18 -2.12 -0.52
N PRO A 418 33.15 -1.22 -0.79
CA PRO A 418 33.84 -1.14 -2.07
C PRO A 418 34.95 -2.18 -2.23
N ILE A 419 35.10 -2.69 -3.45
CA ILE A 419 36.10 -3.69 -3.82
C ILE A 419 37.46 -3.01 -4.07
N ILE A 420 38.45 -3.38 -3.26
CA ILE A 420 39.88 -3.35 -3.62
C ILE A 420 40.26 -4.74 -4.15
N ALA A 421 40.82 -4.72 -5.37
CA ALA A 421 41.71 -5.68 -6.03
C ALA A 421 41.65 -7.20 -5.74
N SER A 422 41.27 -7.94 -6.81
CA SER A 422 41.86 -9.20 -7.32
C SER A 422 41.96 -10.43 -6.42
N ARG A 423 41.09 -11.43 -6.69
CA ARG A 423 41.37 -12.88 -6.77
C ARG A 423 40.18 -13.61 -7.46
N PRO A 424 40.39 -14.67 -8.26
CA PRO A 424 39.31 -15.41 -8.90
C PRO A 424 38.82 -16.57 -8.01
N ASP A 425 37.53 -16.86 -8.13
CA ASP A 425 36.77 -17.97 -7.53
C ASP A 425 36.69 -18.08 -6.01
N GLU A 426 35.64 -17.47 -5.46
CA GLU A 426 34.68 -18.14 -4.56
C GLU A 426 33.42 -17.26 -4.50
N GLN A 427 32.29 -17.79 -4.97
CA GLN A 427 30.98 -17.13 -4.88
C GLN A 427 30.50 -17.10 -3.43
N PRO A 428 30.12 -15.94 -2.85
CA PRO A 428 29.42 -15.92 -1.58
C PRO A 428 27.92 -16.23 -1.78
N SER A 429 27.48 -17.22 -1.02
CA SER A 429 26.19 -17.92 -0.99
C SER A 429 24.94 -17.03 -0.91
N ARG A 430 24.07 -17.17 -1.91
CA ARG A 430 22.61 -16.88 -1.82
C ARG A 430 21.80 -18.03 -1.19
N GLY A 431 22.45 -19.06 -0.64
CA GLY A 431 21.85 -20.37 -0.33
C GLY A 431 21.54 -20.70 1.13
N LEU A 432 22.06 -19.96 2.12
CA LEU A 432 22.04 -20.42 3.52
C LEU A 432 20.65 -20.82 4.05
N GLY A 433 19.59 -20.04 3.83
CA GLY A 433 18.24 -20.40 4.32
C GLY A 433 17.62 -21.62 3.61
N ILE A 434 17.89 -21.79 2.32
CA ILE A 434 17.42 -22.94 1.52
C ILE A 434 18.22 -24.19 1.89
N ASP A 435 19.53 -24.07 1.99
CA ASP A 435 20.43 -25.17 2.36
C ASP A 435 20.15 -25.64 3.80
N LEU A 436 19.85 -24.70 4.71
CA LEU A 436 19.46 -25.03 6.09
C LEU A 436 18.07 -25.68 6.16
N SER A 437 17.14 -25.31 5.28
CA SER A 437 15.82 -25.97 5.19
C SER A 437 15.92 -27.44 4.79
N MET A 438 16.94 -27.82 3.99
CA MET A 438 17.19 -29.22 3.63
C MET A 438 17.67 -30.06 4.83
N MET A 439 18.25 -29.42 5.84
CA MET A 439 18.73 -30.07 7.07
C MET A 439 17.66 -30.11 8.17
N PHE A 440 16.54 -29.40 8.00
CA PHE A 440 15.45 -29.34 8.97
C PHE A 440 14.74 -30.70 9.09
N ASP A 441 14.44 -31.11 10.33
CA ASP A 441 13.64 -32.30 10.64
C ASP A 441 14.21 -33.62 10.08
N GLN A 442 15.54 -33.70 9.96
CA GLN A 442 16.25 -34.92 9.59
C GLN A 442 16.85 -35.60 10.82
N PRO A 443 16.62 -36.92 11.02
CA PRO A 443 17.21 -37.64 12.15
C PRO A 443 18.74 -37.65 12.07
N PRO A 444 19.44 -37.67 13.22
CA PRO A 444 20.89 -37.57 13.29
C PRO A 444 21.62 -38.69 12.53
N GLU A 445 20.96 -39.85 12.35
CA GLU A 445 21.48 -41.01 11.61
C GLU A 445 21.70 -40.72 10.11
N LYS A 446 21.01 -39.72 9.54
CA LYS A 446 21.20 -39.28 8.15
C LYS A 446 22.35 -38.27 7.98
N GLY A 447 23.12 -38.00 9.04
CA GLY A 447 24.22 -37.03 9.00
C GLY A 447 23.76 -35.57 9.04
N SER A 448 22.52 -35.29 9.48
CA SER A 448 22.00 -33.92 9.61
C SER A 448 22.75 -33.10 10.66
N GLY A 449 23.30 -33.74 11.69
CA GLY A 449 23.94 -33.05 12.81
C GLY A 449 22.94 -32.44 13.81
N ALA A 450 21.66 -32.80 13.73
CA ALA A 450 20.65 -32.37 14.70
C ALA A 450 21.01 -32.85 16.11
N ASP A 451 21.04 -31.91 17.07
CA ASP A 451 21.52 -32.11 18.44
C ASP A 451 20.46 -31.82 19.51
N PHE A 452 19.22 -31.54 19.08
CA PHE A 452 18.10 -31.20 19.95
C PHE A 452 16.78 -31.74 19.38
N VAL A 453 15.87 -32.18 20.26
CA VAL A 453 14.57 -32.76 19.88
C VAL A 453 13.44 -31.92 20.46
N ILE A 454 12.45 -31.60 19.63
CA ILE A 454 11.22 -30.91 20.05
C ILE A 454 10.01 -31.81 19.76
N THR A 455 9.13 -31.98 20.74
CA THR A 455 7.83 -32.64 20.56
C THR A 455 6.68 -31.64 20.75
N ALA A 456 5.53 -31.96 20.18
CA ALA A 456 4.33 -31.13 20.19
C ALA A 456 3.07 -31.97 20.50
N LEU A 457 1.88 -31.38 20.46
CA LEU A 457 0.63 -32.14 20.58
C LEU A 457 0.35 -32.92 19.28
N ALA A 458 -0.03 -34.19 19.40
CA ALA A 458 -0.37 -35.04 18.26
C ALA A 458 -1.72 -34.62 17.64
N GLU A 459 -1.77 -34.61 16.31
CA GLU A 459 -2.99 -34.30 15.55
C GLU A 459 -3.64 -35.62 15.07
N GLU A 460 -4.97 -35.64 14.88
CA GLU A 460 -5.78 -36.84 14.55
C GLU A 460 -5.35 -37.59 13.25
N SER A 461 -4.40 -37.04 12.50
CA SER A 461 -3.83 -37.64 11.29
C SER A 461 -2.65 -38.59 11.51
N ASP A 462 -2.11 -38.70 12.72
CA ASP A 462 -0.87 -39.45 13.00
C ASP A 462 -1.07 -40.99 13.17
N ASP A 463 -2.31 -41.49 13.16
CA ASP A 463 -2.65 -42.91 13.46
C ASP A 463 -2.46 -43.90 12.29
N VAL A 464 -1.91 -43.50 11.14
CA VAL A 464 -1.96 -44.34 9.92
C VAL A 464 -0.77 -45.29 9.70
N ASP A 465 0.21 -45.39 10.61
CA ASP A 465 1.40 -46.22 10.36
C ASP A 465 1.81 -47.16 11.50
N MET A 466 0.85 -47.92 12.04
CA MET A 466 1.13 -49.17 12.75
C MET A 466 0.06 -50.22 12.41
N GLY A 467 0.39 -51.09 11.45
CA GLY A 467 -0.53 -52.13 10.99
C GLY A 467 -0.86 -53.17 12.06
N SER A 468 -2.15 -53.37 12.33
CA SER A 468 -2.73 -54.71 12.53
C SER A 468 -4.26 -54.66 12.43
N ALA A 469 -4.81 -55.62 11.69
CA ALA A 469 -6.25 -55.77 11.47
C ALA A 469 -6.95 -56.27 12.75
N ALA A 470 -7.96 -55.54 13.23
CA ALA A 470 -9.03 -56.09 14.08
C ALA A 470 -10.30 -55.20 14.02
N SER A 471 -11.45 -55.87 14.13
CA SER A 471 -12.83 -55.44 13.84
C SER A 471 -13.38 -54.24 14.64
N PRO A 472 -14.46 -53.58 14.18
CA PRO A 472 -15.07 -52.46 14.90
C PRO A 472 -16.00 -52.99 15.99
N SER A 473 -15.62 -52.86 17.26
CA SER A 473 -16.54 -53.03 18.40
C SER A 473 -16.68 -51.72 19.17
N GLN A 474 -17.91 -51.17 19.14
CA GLN A 474 -18.38 -50.11 20.03
C GLN A 474 -18.04 -50.43 21.48
N THR A 475 -17.34 -49.54 22.18
CA THR A 475 -17.33 -49.52 23.65
C THR A 475 -17.18 -48.11 24.21
N HIS A 476 -17.97 -47.86 25.24
CA HIS A 476 -18.10 -46.65 26.05
C HIS A 476 -16.75 -46.03 26.48
N ARG A 477 -16.62 -44.70 26.30
CA ARG A 477 -15.59 -43.90 26.99
C ARG A 477 -15.91 -43.86 28.49
N SER A 478 -15.09 -44.54 29.28
CA SER A 478 -15.01 -44.37 30.74
C SER A 478 -13.86 -43.41 31.04
N TRP A 479 -14.14 -42.35 31.81
CA TRP A 479 -13.15 -41.39 32.28
C TRP A 479 -12.10 -42.04 33.19
N SER A 480 -10.83 -42.05 32.75
CA SER A 480 -9.66 -42.04 33.62
C SER A 480 -8.39 -41.71 32.83
N ASN A 481 -7.77 -40.57 33.18
CA ASN A 481 -6.43 -40.07 32.80
C ASN A 481 -6.06 -40.10 31.31
N GLU A 482 -6.34 -39.01 30.59
CA GLU A 482 -5.73 -38.72 29.28
C GLU A 482 -4.23 -38.45 29.47
N GLU A 483 -3.38 -39.42 29.13
CA GLU A 483 -1.99 -39.15 28.78
C GLU A 483 -2.02 -38.22 27.55
N GLU A 484 -1.53 -36.98 27.69
CA GLU A 484 -1.39 -36.03 26.58
C GLU A 484 -0.67 -36.73 25.41
N SER A 485 -1.33 -36.87 24.26
CA SER A 485 -0.77 -37.56 23.09
C SER A 485 0.41 -36.76 22.52
N VAL A 486 1.61 -37.27 22.74
CA VAL A 486 2.87 -36.66 22.28
C VAL A 486 3.07 -36.98 20.80
N SER A 487 3.35 -35.96 19.98
CA SER A 487 3.60 -36.12 18.54
C SER A 487 4.98 -36.70 18.22
N ARG A 488 5.21 -36.99 16.92
CA ARG A 488 6.51 -37.44 16.41
C ARG A 488 7.64 -36.42 16.72
N PRO A 489 8.86 -36.89 17.06
CA PRO A 489 9.97 -36.01 17.41
C PRO A 489 10.47 -35.19 16.21
N ILE A 490 10.54 -33.87 16.38
CA ILE A 490 11.10 -32.92 15.40
C ILE A 490 12.59 -32.72 15.72
N HIS A 491 13.44 -33.05 14.76
CA HIS A 491 14.89 -32.96 14.93
C HIS A 491 15.41 -31.58 14.50
N VAL A 492 16.07 -30.87 15.41
CA VAL A 492 16.53 -29.49 15.20
C VAL A 492 17.93 -29.23 15.76
N HIS A 493 18.55 -28.16 15.28
CA HIS A 493 19.87 -27.69 15.66
C HIS A 493 19.78 -26.61 16.75
N SER A 494 20.33 -26.89 17.92
CA SER A 494 20.38 -25.99 19.07
C SER A 494 21.08 -24.66 18.76
N LEU A 495 22.04 -24.67 17.82
CA LEU A 495 22.74 -23.48 17.35
C LEU A 495 21.79 -22.47 16.69
N ILE A 496 20.88 -22.95 15.84
CA ILE A 496 19.92 -22.10 15.11
C ILE A 496 18.87 -21.57 16.08
N LEU A 497 18.39 -22.41 17.00
CA LEU A 497 17.47 -22.00 18.05
C LEU A 497 18.08 -20.90 18.93
N LYS A 498 19.34 -21.02 19.34
CA LYS A 498 20.04 -19.98 20.12
C LYS A 498 20.24 -18.67 19.35
N ALA A 499 20.45 -18.75 18.04
CA ALA A 499 20.69 -17.57 17.22
C ALA A 499 19.39 -16.80 16.93
N ARG A 500 18.27 -17.51 16.78
CA ARG A 500 17.03 -16.96 16.19
C ARG A 500 15.83 -16.97 17.14
N TRP A 501 15.92 -17.65 18.28
CA TRP A 501 14.85 -17.73 19.28
C TRP A 501 15.33 -17.22 20.65
N PRO A 502 15.09 -15.92 20.97
CA PRO A 502 15.59 -15.30 22.21
C PRO A 502 15.10 -15.98 23.50
N HIS A 503 13.89 -16.53 23.49
CA HIS A 503 13.35 -17.30 24.61
C HIS A 503 14.16 -18.58 24.84
N PHE A 504 14.46 -19.34 23.78
CA PHE A 504 15.30 -20.53 23.86
C PHE A 504 16.71 -20.20 24.35
N THR A 505 17.30 -19.09 23.93
CA THR A 505 18.61 -18.66 24.43
C THR A 505 18.60 -18.44 25.94
N ARG A 506 17.56 -17.80 26.47
CA ARG A 506 17.40 -17.61 27.92
C ARG A 506 17.23 -18.95 28.65
N LEU A 507 16.39 -19.83 28.12
CA LEU A 507 16.11 -21.14 28.70
C LEU A 507 17.31 -22.10 28.60
N TYR A 508 18.08 -22.05 27.52
CA TYR A 508 19.27 -22.88 27.38
C TYR A 508 20.41 -22.37 28.27
N ASN A 509 20.53 -21.06 28.46
CA ASN A 509 21.52 -20.46 29.35
C ASN A 509 21.24 -20.70 30.84
N SER A 510 19.99 -20.99 31.22
CA SER A 510 19.63 -21.30 32.60
C SER A 510 20.05 -22.72 33.05
N LYS A 511 20.55 -23.55 32.13
CA LYS A 511 21.02 -24.93 32.38
C LYS A 511 19.99 -25.83 33.07
N MET A 512 18.71 -25.62 32.76
CA MET A 512 17.59 -26.42 33.29
C MET A 512 17.44 -27.76 32.57
N ALA A 513 16.29 -28.42 32.72
CA ALA A 513 16.05 -29.78 32.24
C ALA A 513 16.36 -29.92 30.74
N GLU A 514 15.95 -28.95 29.92
CA GLU A 514 16.09 -28.92 28.47
C GLU A 514 17.56 -28.87 28.02
N PHE A 515 18.44 -28.26 28.83
CA PHE A 515 19.88 -28.26 28.58
C PHE A 515 20.48 -29.65 28.79
N GLN A 516 19.99 -30.40 29.78
CA GLN A 516 20.51 -31.72 30.14
C GLN A 516 19.91 -32.83 29.27
N THR A 517 18.61 -32.77 29.02
CA THR A 517 17.85 -33.77 28.25
C THR A 517 17.96 -33.56 26.74
N LYS A 518 18.36 -32.35 26.30
CA LYS A 518 18.33 -31.93 24.88
C LYS A 518 16.95 -32.13 24.23
N HIS A 519 15.91 -32.04 25.05
CA HIS A 519 14.54 -32.31 24.68
C HIS A 519 13.61 -31.24 25.24
N MET A 520 12.67 -30.76 24.43
CA MET A 520 11.65 -29.79 24.81
C MET A 520 10.28 -30.21 24.27
N HIS A 521 9.22 -29.99 25.05
CA HIS A 521 7.85 -30.21 24.61
C HIS A 521 7.10 -28.87 24.53
N ILE A 522 6.45 -28.60 23.40
CA ILE A 522 5.66 -27.39 23.17
C ILE A 522 4.18 -27.78 23.10
N ARG A 523 3.35 -27.12 23.91
CA ARG A 523 1.91 -27.41 24.03
C ARG A 523 1.07 -26.75 22.93
N GLU A 524 1.50 -26.92 21.69
CA GLU A 524 0.83 -26.40 20.50
C GLU A 524 0.74 -27.53 19.45
N PRO A 525 -0.15 -27.43 18.45
CA PRO A 525 -0.31 -28.47 17.43
C PRO A 525 0.99 -28.71 16.64
N TYR A 526 1.25 -29.96 16.28
CA TYR A 526 2.47 -30.37 15.58
C TYR A 526 2.74 -29.54 14.32
N THR A 527 1.71 -29.28 13.51
CA THR A 527 1.85 -28.50 12.26
C THR A 527 2.33 -27.07 12.52
N VAL A 528 1.77 -26.42 13.53
CA VAL A 528 2.12 -25.04 13.93
C VAL A 528 3.53 -24.96 14.48
N VAL A 529 3.90 -25.88 15.37
CA VAL A 529 5.26 -25.96 15.94
C VAL A 529 6.29 -26.20 14.86
N ARG A 530 6.00 -27.12 13.94
CA ARG A 530 6.90 -27.42 12.82
C ARG A 530 7.08 -26.24 11.88
N ALA A 531 6.00 -25.54 11.52
CA ALA A 531 6.06 -24.34 10.69
C ALA A 531 6.85 -23.21 11.36
N PHE A 532 6.67 -23.00 12.67
CA PHE A 532 7.45 -22.05 13.46
C PHE A 532 8.94 -22.37 13.48
N LEU A 533 9.30 -23.63 13.69
CA LEU A 533 10.69 -24.04 13.67
C LEU A 533 11.30 -23.90 12.28
N LEU A 534 10.56 -24.21 11.22
CA LEU A 534 11.02 -23.97 9.83
C LEU A 534 11.25 -22.48 9.57
N TYR A 535 10.38 -21.60 10.07
CA TYR A 535 10.56 -20.15 9.97
C TYR A 535 11.89 -19.69 10.58
N LEU A 536 12.32 -20.26 11.71
CA LEU A 536 13.61 -19.91 12.31
C LEU A 536 14.81 -20.21 11.38
N TYR A 537 14.67 -21.19 10.49
CA TYR A 537 15.68 -21.59 9.50
C TYR A 537 15.61 -20.76 8.23
N THR A 538 14.40 -20.44 7.75
CA THR A 538 14.18 -19.88 6.40
C THR A 538 13.83 -18.39 6.39
N ASP A 539 13.39 -17.83 7.52
CA ASP A 539 12.81 -16.48 7.62
C ASP A 539 11.62 -16.24 6.67
N SER A 540 10.90 -17.30 6.30
CA SER A 540 9.86 -17.24 5.28
C SER A 540 8.63 -18.06 5.64
N LEU A 541 7.45 -17.57 5.26
CA LEU A 541 6.13 -18.16 5.56
C LEU A 541 5.48 -18.82 4.33
N PHE A 542 6.24 -19.11 3.28
CA PHE A 542 5.67 -19.45 1.97
C PHE A 542 5.44 -20.95 1.76
N ILE A 543 6.17 -21.81 2.45
CA ILE A 543 6.22 -23.24 2.13
C ILE A 543 6.13 -24.03 3.43
N ASP A 544 5.11 -24.88 3.54
CA ASP A 544 5.10 -25.97 4.52
C ASP A 544 6.29 -26.89 4.26
N PRO A 545 6.74 -27.68 5.24
CA PRO A 545 7.92 -28.50 5.05
C PRO A 545 7.67 -29.73 4.13
N GLU A 546 6.49 -29.83 3.50
CA GLU A 546 6.10 -30.79 2.46
C GLU A 546 6.01 -30.15 1.05
N GLY A 547 6.28 -28.85 0.91
CA GLY A 547 6.25 -28.15 -0.38
C GLY A 547 4.89 -27.53 -0.75
N THR A 548 3.88 -27.66 0.11
CA THR A 548 2.56 -27.05 -0.04
C THR A 548 2.50 -25.63 0.55
N PRO A 549 1.63 -24.75 0.02
CA PRO A 549 1.38 -23.45 0.64
C PRO A 549 0.73 -23.64 2.03
N MET A 550 1.28 -22.97 3.04
CA MET A 550 0.77 -23.04 4.43
C MET A 550 -0.70 -22.63 4.49
N THR A 551 -1.50 -23.38 5.26
CA THR A 551 -2.91 -23.05 5.47
C THR A 551 -3.06 -21.81 6.37
N PRO A 552 -4.12 -21.00 6.19
CA PRO A 552 -4.37 -19.86 7.07
C PRO A 552 -4.56 -20.23 8.55
N SER A 553 -5.02 -21.45 8.84
CA SER A 553 -5.11 -21.97 10.21
C SER A 553 -3.74 -22.17 10.85
N THR A 554 -2.78 -22.76 10.13
CA THR A 554 -1.40 -22.92 10.60
C THR A 554 -0.74 -21.57 10.86
N ILE A 555 -0.92 -20.59 9.96
CA ILE A 555 -0.38 -19.23 10.12
C ILE A 555 -1.03 -18.52 11.32
N SER A 556 -2.32 -18.77 11.59
CA SER A 556 -3.02 -18.26 12.78
C SER A 556 -2.45 -18.82 14.08
N GLY A 557 -2.11 -20.12 14.11
CA GLY A 557 -1.36 -20.71 15.23
C GLY A 557 0.05 -20.11 15.38
N MET A 558 0.75 -19.85 14.26
CA MET A 558 2.06 -19.20 14.30
C MET A 558 1.97 -17.77 14.84
N LEU A 559 0.87 -17.05 14.58
CA LEU A 559 0.63 -15.73 15.13
C LEU A 559 0.55 -15.76 16.66
N ILE A 560 -0.16 -16.75 17.23
CA ILE A 560 -0.27 -16.96 18.68
C ILE A 560 1.13 -17.23 19.26
N MET A 561 1.90 -18.13 18.64
CA MET A 561 3.27 -18.43 19.09
C MET A 561 4.21 -17.22 18.96
N ALA A 562 4.06 -16.41 17.91
CA ALA A 562 4.84 -15.19 17.72
C ALA A 562 4.58 -14.18 18.85
N ASN A 563 3.33 -14.08 19.30
CA ASN A 563 2.98 -13.26 20.46
C ASN A 563 3.51 -13.87 21.77
N MET A 564 3.30 -15.17 21.99
CA MET A 564 3.74 -15.89 23.20
C MET A 564 5.26 -15.80 23.42
N TYR A 565 6.05 -15.89 22.35
CA TYR A 565 7.52 -15.85 22.40
C TYR A 565 8.11 -14.46 22.09
N ASP A 566 7.27 -13.44 21.91
CA ASP A 566 7.65 -12.05 21.59
C ASP A 566 8.59 -11.92 20.37
N ILE A 567 8.24 -12.60 19.28
CA ILE A 567 8.94 -12.53 17.99
C ILE A 567 8.18 -11.56 17.06
N ALA A 568 8.49 -10.26 17.19
CA ALA A 568 7.79 -9.20 16.47
C ALA A 568 7.79 -9.39 14.93
N HIS A 569 8.92 -9.79 14.33
CA HIS A 569 9.01 -9.97 12.88
C HIS A 569 8.06 -11.06 12.37
N LEU A 570 8.00 -12.20 13.05
CA LEU A 570 7.08 -13.28 12.72
C LEU A 570 5.63 -12.84 12.88
N ARG A 571 5.31 -12.15 13.99
CA ARG A 571 3.97 -11.64 14.27
C ARG A 571 3.49 -10.75 13.12
N HIS A 572 4.32 -9.83 12.65
CA HIS A 572 4.02 -8.95 11.51
C HIS A 572 3.81 -9.70 10.20
N LEU A 573 4.65 -10.69 9.88
CA LEU A 573 4.48 -11.49 8.68
C LEU A 573 3.16 -12.29 8.71
N CYS A 574 2.82 -12.88 9.86
CA CYS A 574 1.54 -13.56 10.06
C CYS A 574 0.35 -12.61 9.87
N VAL A 575 0.35 -11.44 10.52
CA VAL A 575 -0.75 -10.45 10.39
C VAL A 575 -0.95 -10.00 8.95
N ASN A 576 0.13 -9.65 8.25
CA ASN A 576 0.08 -9.20 6.87
C ASN A 576 -0.47 -10.30 5.94
N ARG A 577 -0.03 -11.54 6.16
CA ARG A 577 -0.41 -12.70 5.35
C ARG A 577 -1.85 -13.14 5.59
N LEU A 578 -2.29 -13.18 6.85
CA LEU A 578 -3.67 -13.52 7.23
C LEU A 578 -4.64 -12.43 6.80
N GLY A 579 -4.26 -11.16 6.93
CA GLY A 579 -5.10 -10.04 6.51
C GLY A 579 -5.38 -10.02 5.01
N LYS A 580 -4.46 -10.54 4.18
CA LYS A 580 -4.61 -10.62 2.71
C LYS A 580 -5.45 -11.81 2.26
N GLU A 581 -5.42 -12.92 3.00
CA GLU A 581 -6.04 -14.19 2.60
C GLU A 581 -7.04 -14.68 3.66
N ILE A 582 -8.02 -13.84 3.96
CA ILE A 582 -9.17 -14.25 4.77
C ILE A 582 -10.13 -15.02 3.86
N ASP A 583 -10.43 -16.24 4.25
CA ASP A 583 -11.34 -17.15 3.55
C ASP A 583 -12.48 -17.59 4.48
N VAL A 584 -13.59 -18.04 3.90
CA VAL A 584 -14.78 -18.49 4.67
C VAL A 584 -14.47 -19.57 5.71
N PRO A 585 -13.68 -20.64 5.41
CA PRO A 585 -13.44 -21.68 6.40
C PRO A 585 -12.52 -21.23 7.54
N SER A 586 -11.57 -20.31 7.30
CA SER A 586 -10.60 -19.90 8.33
C SER A 586 -10.93 -18.56 8.99
N ALA A 587 -11.91 -17.78 8.50
CA ALA A 587 -12.24 -16.46 9.04
C ALA A 587 -12.47 -16.44 10.57
N CYS A 588 -13.25 -17.40 11.09
CA CYS A 588 -13.49 -17.54 12.54
C CYS A 588 -12.21 -17.84 13.33
N VAL A 589 -11.37 -18.73 12.80
CA VAL A 589 -10.11 -19.12 13.42
C VAL A 589 -9.13 -17.94 13.42
N ILE A 590 -9.07 -17.19 12.32
CA ILE A 590 -8.26 -15.96 12.20
C ILE A 590 -8.76 -14.91 13.19
N TRP A 591 -10.07 -14.68 13.29
CA TRP A 591 -10.66 -13.73 14.23
C TRP A 591 -10.30 -14.07 15.68
N TYR A 592 -10.50 -15.33 16.08
CA TYR A 592 -10.20 -15.79 17.43
C TYR A 592 -8.70 -15.72 17.73
N SER A 593 -7.86 -16.17 16.81
CA SER A 593 -6.40 -16.14 16.96
C SER A 593 -5.85 -14.72 17.01
N ALA A 594 -6.42 -13.78 16.23
CA ALA A 594 -6.08 -12.37 16.30
C ALA A 594 -6.46 -11.74 17.65
N GLY A 595 -7.58 -12.17 18.24
CA GLY A 595 -7.95 -11.80 19.61
C GLY A 595 -6.94 -12.28 20.64
N LEU A 596 -6.52 -13.55 20.57
CA LEU A 596 -5.50 -14.12 21.47
C LEU A 596 -4.12 -13.48 21.30
N ALA A 597 -3.76 -13.10 20.06
CA ALA A 597 -2.51 -12.42 19.76
C ALA A 597 -2.52 -10.91 20.07
N ASN A 598 -3.65 -10.38 20.54
CA ASN A 598 -3.87 -8.95 20.77
C ASN A 598 -3.63 -8.07 19.51
N GLU A 599 -3.96 -8.61 18.33
CA GLU A 599 -3.82 -7.95 17.03
C GLU A 599 -5.19 -7.44 16.55
N GLU A 600 -5.59 -6.28 17.08
CA GLU A 600 -6.93 -5.69 16.93
C GLU A 600 -7.35 -5.47 15.47
N TRP A 601 -6.42 -5.07 14.60
CA TRP A 601 -6.73 -4.81 13.19
C TRP A 601 -7.15 -6.10 12.47
N LEU A 602 -6.37 -7.16 12.62
CA LEU A 602 -6.67 -8.45 11.99
C LEU A 602 -7.98 -9.01 12.55
N ARG A 603 -8.21 -8.84 13.85
CA ARG A 603 -9.45 -9.23 14.51
C ARG A 603 -10.66 -8.51 13.91
N LYS A 604 -10.66 -7.18 13.86
CA LYS A 604 -11.77 -6.39 13.28
C LYS A 604 -11.99 -6.74 11.81
N ARG A 605 -10.92 -6.95 11.04
CA ARG A 605 -11.01 -7.32 9.63
C ARG A 605 -11.65 -8.70 9.44
N ALA A 606 -11.24 -9.68 10.23
CA ALA A 606 -11.82 -11.01 10.20
C ALA A 606 -13.28 -10.99 10.68
N ALA A 607 -13.62 -10.19 11.69
CA ALA A 607 -14.98 -9.95 12.15
C ALA A 607 -15.89 -9.42 11.04
N MET A 608 -15.48 -8.35 10.35
CA MET A 608 -16.24 -7.77 9.24
C MET A 608 -16.47 -8.80 8.13
N PHE A 609 -15.46 -9.57 7.76
CA PHE A 609 -15.60 -10.65 6.80
C PHE A 609 -16.55 -11.76 7.28
N CYS A 610 -16.50 -12.11 8.58
CA CYS A 610 -17.42 -13.07 9.19
C CYS A 610 -18.87 -12.59 9.09
N LEU A 611 -19.12 -11.30 9.37
CA LEU A 611 -20.46 -10.70 9.31
C LEU A 611 -20.96 -10.56 7.87
N GLU A 612 -20.11 -10.14 6.93
CA GLU A 612 -20.44 -10.05 5.49
C GLU A 612 -20.85 -11.41 4.89
N HIS A 613 -20.24 -12.49 5.39
CA HIS A 613 -20.48 -13.85 4.92
C HIS A 613 -21.14 -14.76 5.98
N TRP A 614 -21.86 -14.19 6.94
CA TRP A 614 -22.37 -14.88 8.13
C TRP A 614 -23.07 -16.20 7.82
N GLY A 615 -23.99 -16.21 6.84
CA GLY A 615 -24.73 -17.40 6.46
C GLY A 615 -23.87 -18.57 5.94
N ARG A 616 -22.64 -18.31 5.46
CA ARG A 616 -21.67 -19.38 5.09
C ARG A 616 -20.72 -19.70 6.24
N VAL A 617 -20.33 -18.68 6.99
CA VAL A 617 -19.38 -18.78 8.10
C VAL A 617 -19.93 -19.62 9.25
N VAL A 618 -21.21 -19.47 9.61
CA VAL A 618 -21.87 -20.26 10.67
C VAL A 618 -21.91 -21.77 10.35
N ARG A 619 -21.82 -22.13 9.05
CA ARG A 619 -21.75 -23.53 8.58
C ARG A 619 -20.32 -24.07 8.48
N SER A 620 -19.31 -23.24 8.72
CA SER A 620 -17.92 -23.65 8.67
C SER A 620 -17.53 -24.45 9.91
N GLU A 621 -16.56 -25.36 9.74
CA GLU A 621 -15.97 -26.10 10.84
C GLU A 621 -15.30 -25.15 11.86
N GLY A 622 -14.64 -24.10 11.37
CA GLY A 622 -14.00 -23.08 12.19
C GLY A 622 -14.97 -22.34 13.12
N PHE A 623 -16.23 -22.16 12.74
CA PHE A 623 -17.26 -21.59 13.63
C PHE A 623 -17.72 -22.60 14.68
N MET A 624 -17.90 -23.88 14.31
CA MET A 624 -18.33 -24.94 15.22
C MET A 624 -17.29 -25.25 16.31
N GLN A 625 -16.01 -25.01 16.03
CA GLN A 625 -14.91 -25.23 16.98
C GLN A 625 -14.66 -24.05 17.94
N LEU A 626 -15.34 -22.90 17.77
CA LEU A 626 -15.14 -21.75 18.65
C LEU A 626 -15.69 -21.99 20.07
N PRO A 627 -15.00 -21.51 21.12
CA PRO A 627 -15.54 -21.49 22.47
C PRO A 627 -16.86 -20.72 22.55
N HIS A 628 -17.75 -21.13 23.46
CA HIS A 628 -19.06 -20.48 23.63
C HIS A 628 -18.94 -18.97 23.89
N ASP A 629 -17.97 -18.54 24.69
CA ASP A 629 -17.75 -17.12 24.99
C ASP A 629 -17.33 -16.33 23.73
N ALA A 630 -16.52 -16.96 22.87
CA ALA A 630 -16.06 -16.39 21.61
C ALA A 630 -17.21 -16.29 20.59
N LEU A 631 -18.14 -17.25 20.57
CA LEU A 631 -19.36 -17.18 19.75
C LEU A 631 -20.27 -16.03 20.19
N VAL A 632 -20.43 -15.83 21.49
CA VAL A 632 -21.20 -14.71 22.04
C VAL A 632 -20.53 -13.39 21.70
N GLU A 633 -19.20 -13.29 21.81
CA GLU A 633 -18.47 -12.07 21.46
C GLU A 633 -18.55 -11.75 19.96
N LEU A 634 -18.36 -12.74 19.09
CA LEU A 634 -18.50 -12.56 17.64
C LEU A 634 -19.93 -12.18 17.21
N SER A 635 -20.94 -12.73 17.88
CA SER A 635 -22.36 -12.37 17.60
C SER A 635 -22.79 -11.04 18.20
N GLN A 636 -22.03 -10.50 19.16
CA GLN A 636 -22.22 -9.16 19.72
C GLN A 636 -21.45 -8.09 18.94
N GLU A 637 -20.51 -8.48 18.06
CA GLU A 637 -19.90 -7.55 17.11
C GLU A 637 -20.98 -7.03 16.17
N VAL A 638 -21.33 -5.76 16.36
CA VAL A 638 -22.39 -5.09 15.61
C VAL A 638 -21.89 -4.85 14.20
N ASP A 639 -22.65 -5.35 13.22
CA ASP A 639 -22.53 -4.90 11.83
C ASP A 639 -22.78 -3.38 11.79
N THR A 640 -21.70 -2.61 11.63
CA THR A 640 -21.78 -1.16 11.51
C THR A 640 -22.40 -0.72 10.18
N GLU A 641 -22.60 -1.63 9.23
CA GLU A 641 -23.16 -1.32 7.91
C GLU A 641 -24.69 -1.41 7.85
N GLY A 642 -25.36 -1.86 8.92
CA GLY A 642 -26.82 -1.80 9.02
C GLY A 642 -27.53 -2.35 7.78
N ARG A 643 -27.17 -3.55 7.34
CA ARG A 643 -27.74 -4.14 6.13
C ARG A 643 -29.18 -4.58 6.38
N VAL A 644 -30.14 -3.98 5.68
CA VAL A 644 -31.53 -4.47 5.64
C VAL A 644 -31.54 -5.77 4.85
N LEU A 645 -31.75 -6.89 5.54
CA LEU A 645 -31.95 -8.20 4.92
C LEU A 645 -33.21 -8.15 4.05
N GLY A 646 -33.05 -8.42 2.75
CA GLY A 646 -34.18 -8.62 1.85
C GLY A 646 -34.93 -9.90 2.22
N GLY A 647 -36.25 -9.93 2.02
CA GLY A 647 -37.14 -11.00 2.50
C GLY A 647 -36.70 -12.43 2.14
N ASP A 648 -36.01 -12.62 1.01
CA ASP A 648 -35.53 -13.94 0.56
C ASP A 648 -34.40 -14.51 1.44
N GLU A 649 -33.62 -13.66 2.12
CA GLU A 649 -32.58 -14.09 3.07
C GLU A 649 -33.16 -14.41 4.45
N VAL A 650 -34.31 -13.82 4.79
CA VAL A 650 -35.07 -14.12 6.03
C VAL A 650 -35.74 -15.49 5.93
N GLU A 651 -36.25 -15.87 4.75
CA GLU A 651 -36.83 -17.20 4.52
C GLU A 651 -35.81 -18.34 4.67
N MET A 652 -34.53 -18.11 4.40
CA MET A 652 -33.47 -19.12 4.67
C MET A 652 -33.12 -19.25 6.16
N ALA A 653 -33.36 -18.20 6.96
CA ALA A 653 -33.07 -18.20 8.39
C ALA A 653 -34.18 -18.90 9.21
N GLU A 654 -35.42 -18.87 8.74
CA GLU A 654 -36.58 -19.47 9.43
C GLU A 654 -36.95 -20.90 8.98
N GLY A 655 -36.06 -21.56 8.24
CA GLY A 655 -36.30 -22.87 7.61
C GLY A 655 -36.23 -24.10 8.54
N TYR A 656 -36.83 -24.08 9.73
CA TYR A 656 -37.15 -25.30 10.49
C TYR A 656 -38.55 -25.19 11.12
N GLY A 657 -39.56 -25.63 10.38
CA GLY A 657 -40.82 -26.12 10.97
C GLY A 657 -42.10 -25.62 10.32
N GLY A 658 -42.76 -26.48 9.54
CA GLY A 658 -44.21 -26.40 9.36
C GLY A 658 -44.73 -26.47 7.93
N SER A 659 -45.03 -27.69 7.47
CA SER A 659 -45.87 -27.98 6.31
C SER A 659 -47.20 -27.21 6.30
N ARG A 660 -47.60 -26.64 5.14
CA ARG A 660 -48.79 -27.06 4.34
C ARG A 660 -49.22 -26.07 3.24
N TYR A 661 -49.38 -26.63 2.02
CA TYR A 661 -50.30 -26.28 0.90
C TYR A 661 -50.39 -24.82 0.40
N GLY A 662 -50.26 -24.49 -0.89
CA GLY A 662 -50.16 -25.28 -2.12
C GLY A 662 -50.45 -24.41 -3.37
N TYR A 663 -50.22 -25.02 -4.54
CA TYR A 663 -50.75 -24.68 -5.88
C TYR A 663 -50.04 -23.64 -6.80
N ARG A 664 -49.14 -24.19 -7.63
CA ARG A 664 -49.10 -24.16 -9.11
C ARG A 664 -49.70 -22.95 -9.87
N GLY A 665 -48.86 -22.38 -10.75
CA GLY A 665 -49.31 -21.74 -11.99
C GLY A 665 -48.16 -21.21 -12.84
N ALA A 666 -47.78 -21.95 -13.88
CA ALA A 666 -46.75 -21.59 -14.86
C ALA A 666 -47.26 -20.62 -15.94
N ARG A 667 -46.40 -19.74 -16.49
CA ARG A 667 -45.97 -19.74 -17.92
C ARG A 667 -45.22 -18.47 -18.35
N GLN A 668 -44.34 -18.71 -19.31
CA GLN A 668 -43.58 -17.83 -20.19
C GLN A 668 -44.40 -16.73 -20.89
N GLY A 669 -43.69 -15.68 -21.34
CA GLY A 669 -44.11 -14.89 -22.50
C GLY A 669 -43.46 -13.52 -22.63
N SER A 670 -42.40 -13.42 -23.42
CA SER A 670 -41.88 -12.17 -24.01
C SER A 670 -42.85 -11.61 -25.07
N THR A 671 -43.04 -10.28 -25.15
CA THR A 671 -43.01 -9.45 -26.39
C THR A 671 -43.49 -8.00 -26.12
N SER A 672 -42.62 -7.03 -26.44
CA SER A 672 -42.84 -5.86 -27.32
C SER A 672 -44.26 -5.29 -27.52
N SER A 673 -44.45 -3.99 -27.23
CA SER A 673 -44.68 -2.86 -28.18
C SER A 673 -45.66 -1.78 -27.68
N GLN A 674 -45.19 -0.53 -27.85
CA GLN A 674 -45.88 0.68 -28.33
C GLN A 674 -47.08 1.30 -27.59
N HIS A 675 -46.87 2.59 -27.27
CA HIS A 675 -47.76 3.75 -27.46
C HIS A 675 -49.25 3.62 -27.15
N THR A 676 -49.74 4.42 -26.20
CA THR A 676 -50.90 5.31 -26.43
C THR A 676 -50.81 6.52 -25.48
N VAL A 677 -50.98 7.69 -26.07
CA VAL A 677 -51.08 9.04 -25.49
C VAL A 677 -52.51 9.25 -24.99
N MET A 678 -52.69 9.92 -23.85
CA MET A 678 -53.94 10.63 -23.53
C MET A 678 -53.57 12.03 -22.99
N GLU A 679 -53.94 13.05 -23.78
CA GLU A 679 -54.00 14.45 -23.41
C GLU A 679 -55.33 14.73 -22.69
N GLU A 680 -55.28 15.59 -21.66
CA GLU A 680 -56.41 16.42 -21.22
C GLU A 680 -56.05 17.91 -21.44
N VAL A 681 -56.72 18.46 -22.46
CA VAL A 681 -57.21 19.81 -22.77
C VAL A 681 -57.00 20.95 -21.74
N GLU A 682 -56.41 22.06 -22.21
CA GLU A 682 -56.73 23.43 -21.79
C GLU A 682 -57.13 24.28 -23.03
N GLU A 683 -58.12 25.16 -22.84
CA GLU A 683 -58.88 25.92 -23.83
C GLU A 683 -58.18 27.19 -24.37
N GLU A 684 -58.49 27.50 -25.64
CA GLU A 684 -58.81 28.82 -26.26
C GLU A 684 -57.81 30.00 -26.16
N ASP A 685 -57.59 30.88 -27.14
CA ASP A 685 -58.12 31.14 -28.49
C ASP A 685 -57.19 32.22 -29.12
N GLY A 686 -57.15 32.31 -30.45
CA GLY A 686 -56.44 33.37 -31.18
C GLY A 686 -56.13 33.09 -32.65
N GLY A 687 -57.17 33.00 -33.52
CA GLY A 687 -57.07 33.13 -34.98
C GLY A 687 -56.55 34.51 -35.42
N VAL A 688 -56.17 34.81 -36.66
CA VAL A 688 -56.75 34.60 -38.02
C VAL A 688 -55.57 34.97 -38.96
N GLU A 689 -55.25 34.36 -40.10
CA GLU A 689 -56.00 33.93 -41.30
C GLU A 689 -55.15 32.93 -42.11
#